data_AF-A0A9W9VWK9-F1
#
_entry.id   AF-A0A9W9VWK9-F1
#
_cell.length_a   1.000
_cell.length_b   1.000
_cell.length_c   1.000
_cell.angle_alpha   90.00
_cell.angle_beta   90.00
_cell.angle_gamma   90.00
#
_symmetry.space_group_name_H-M   'P 1'
#
loop_
_entity.id
_entity.type
_entity.pdbx_description
1 polymer ?
#
loop_
_entity_poly.entity_id
_entity_poly.type
_entity_poly.pdbx_seq_one_letter_code
_entity_poly.pdbx_strand_id
1 'polypeptide(L)'
;MSSQSPFVQQTLQELEKAKKLGSFIKANDPEIQGLLEPCESTSCHDGMIIHTDVIIPTRDGVKLCGNIFRPENQSDRKLPVLLNYSVYGKDGALEACMFPKGSRLDPSHHTPYYSFEACDAPWWTQRGYVVAFVDVRGSFKSEGDKSYYSRDVGLDGYDIVEWLAVQDWSSGKVGMYGASAFAMVQWLVAAEQPPSLTAILPFDGMTDLYREMARKGGIPETQFMAVYPHLYNWGTSLVEDSGNAHFEHPFFDDYWRSKIPRLEKIKCPTYIVGILTEESLSRQKAFYDTYLHGKETELKFWPPVRYAMRESFYVSEWRFAPSFPFPGTDYSKHYPTPSCSLSKVAQPTEFEVTYDALEGELTWEIPFMESYELAGYAKLRLWVEARGADNMDLFVVLKKVDAEGRTVHFPWLTVIENGPVAFGYLRASRRELDETKTTDFQPYHSHQRDRLLEPGDVVPVDIEILPTACRFRAGDRLQISISGHDYEKYPPMIPVARHGQTINQGTHVIHFGGKYDSFLQLPTLPPVSGSSLNHGKTVKMSMVANRVKGWSDEKFVAEYTGIHANMTKQLSQFVPFLRSYTQVVGVPKPSVNTFCINQSRFEVATVLGWSSLTKLEGSFHHPSYKASAGKHVFTESAFIGSLSQAFEDIVFDPIMFENRQNAFEVVAFLPRSSTGQIITDSDLKSRAQVVREIGQGVGLLRYVLNRDITPANPSVFFKDTLFENADWSSIGAMEQYWFGSEAAAMEFFGDASRVQVLQNLPPSFDPKRTISVAGKEGVVFSKDLNF
;
A
#
# COMPACT_ATOMS: atom_id res chain seq x y z
N MET A 1 -2.10 -23.24 -52.30
CA MET A 1 -1.45 -22.53 -51.18
C MET A 1 -2.33 -21.35 -50.84
N SER A 2 -3.18 -21.46 -49.82
CA SER A 2 -4.08 -20.37 -49.44
C SER A 2 -3.25 -19.23 -48.85
N SER A 3 -3.49 -18.00 -49.31
CA SER A 3 -2.89 -16.80 -48.73
C SER A 3 -3.38 -16.67 -47.28
N GLN A 4 -2.47 -16.84 -46.32
CA GLN A 4 -2.77 -16.60 -44.91
C GLN A 4 -3.27 -15.16 -44.69
N SER A 5 -4.13 -14.96 -43.69
CA SER A 5 -4.66 -13.64 -43.33
C SER A 5 -3.51 -12.63 -43.08
N PRO A 6 -3.64 -11.36 -43.49
CA PRO A 6 -2.63 -10.32 -43.21
C PRO A 6 -2.23 -10.21 -41.74
N PHE A 7 -3.17 -10.47 -40.81
CA PHE A 7 -2.89 -10.50 -39.37
C PHE A 7 -1.96 -11.65 -38.96
N VAL A 8 -2.11 -12.82 -39.57
CA VAL A 8 -1.25 -13.99 -39.32
C VAL A 8 0.16 -13.71 -39.85
N GLN A 9 0.26 -13.14 -41.05
CA GLN A 9 1.56 -12.76 -41.61
C GLN A 9 2.29 -11.72 -40.76
N GLN A 10 1.57 -10.72 -40.23
CA GLN A 10 2.14 -9.73 -39.32
C GLN A 10 2.68 -10.37 -38.03
N THR A 11 1.91 -11.29 -37.42
CA THR A 11 2.36 -12.01 -36.21
C THR A 11 3.60 -12.86 -36.48
N LEU A 12 3.64 -13.60 -37.58
CA LEU A 12 4.80 -14.39 -37.97
C LEU A 12 6.05 -13.51 -38.21
N GLN A 13 5.88 -12.34 -38.81
CA GLN A 13 6.99 -11.38 -39.01
C GLN A 13 7.54 -10.83 -37.69
N GLU A 14 6.67 -10.51 -36.72
CA GLU A 14 7.10 -10.03 -35.41
C GLU A 14 7.79 -11.15 -34.60
N LEU A 15 7.28 -12.39 -34.69
CA LEU A 15 7.92 -13.58 -34.13
C LEU A 15 9.32 -13.81 -34.71
N GLU A 16 9.47 -13.74 -36.04
CA GLU A 16 10.79 -13.82 -36.68
C GLU A 16 11.72 -12.68 -36.26
N LYS A 17 11.18 -11.48 -36.07
CA LYS A 17 11.96 -10.33 -35.63
C LYS A 17 12.48 -10.54 -34.20
N ALA A 18 11.64 -11.02 -33.28
CA ALA A 18 12.07 -11.37 -31.92
C ALA A 18 13.20 -12.41 -31.94
N LYS A 19 13.04 -13.47 -32.74
CA LYS A 19 14.06 -14.51 -32.94
C LYS A 19 15.38 -14.02 -33.53
N LYS A 20 15.35 -12.95 -34.35
CA LYS A 20 16.56 -12.35 -34.94
C LYS A 20 17.30 -11.44 -33.96
N LEU A 21 16.59 -10.85 -33.01
CA LEU A 21 17.17 -9.87 -32.08
C LEU A 21 17.83 -10.54 -30.88
N GLY A 22 17.30 -11.66 -30.39
CA GLY A 22 17.82 -12.37 -29.22
C GLY A 22 18.54 -13.68 -29.54
N SER A 23 19.40 -14.10 -28.62
CA SER A 23 20.03 -15.43 -28.64
C SER A 23 19.11 -16.46 -27.99
N PHE A 24 18.95 -17.63 -28.61
CA PHE A 24 18.10 -18.71 -28.11
C PHE A 24 18.95 -19.90 -27.65
N ILE A 25 18.64 -20.42 -26.47
CA ILE A 25 19.28 -21.57 -25.85
C ILE A 25 18.26 -22.68 -25.60
N LYS A 26 18.73 -23.90 -25.32
CA LYS A 26 17.86 -25.00 -24.92
C LYS A 26 17.22 -24.66 -23.57
N ALA A 27 15.90 -24.83 -23.47
CA ALA A 27 15.17 -24.66 -22.23
C ALA A 27 15.53 -25.71 -21.17
N ASN A 28 15.31 -25.37 -19.90
CA ASN A 28 15.32 -26.32 -18.78
C ASN A 28 14.14 -27.28 -18.95
N ASP A 29 14.42 -28.57 -18.80
CA ASP A 29 13.47 -29.65 -19.04
C ASP A 29 12.40 -29.72 -17.93
N PRO A 30 11.11 -29.46 -18.24
CA PRO A 30 10.03 -29.52 -17.26
C PRO A 30 9.85 -30.89 -16.59
N GLU A 31 10.30 -31.99 -17.22
CA GLU A 31 10.24 -33.32 -16.62
C GLU A 31 11.03 -33.41 -15.30
N ILE A 32 12.06 -32.58 -15.14
CA ILE A 32 12.84 -32.49 -13.89
C ILE A 32 11.96 -32.06 -12.71
N GLN A 33 10.90 -31.28 -12.96
CA GLN A 33 9.92 -30.86 -11.96
C GLN A 33 8.72 -31.81 -11.87
N GLY A 34 8.78 -32.98 -12.53
CA GLY A 34 7.71 -33.97 -12.53
C GLY A 34 6.51 -33.61 -13.42
N LEU A 35 6.67 -32.63 -14.32
CA LEU A 35 5.62 -32.24 -15.26
C LEU A 35 5.64 -33.18 -16.47
N LEU A 36 4.49 -33.82 -16.71
CA LEU A 36 4.30 -34.76 -17.81
C LEU A 36 3.77 -34.05 -19.07
N GLU A 37 3.72 -34.79 -20.19
CA GLU A 37 3.02 -34.37 -21.40
C GLU A 37 1.58 -33.92 -21.13
N PRO A 38 1.02 -32.95 -21.90
CA PRO A 38 -0.34 -32.49 -21.72
C PRO A 38 -1.35 -33.65 -21.77
N CYS A 39 -2.16 -33.77 -20.73
CA CYS A 39 -3.20 -34.79 -20.63
C CYS A 39 -4.53 -34.15 -20.20
N GLU A 40 -5.38 -33.86 -21.19
CA GLU A 40 -6.68 -33.23 -20.92
C GLU A 40 -7.51 -34.09 -19.97
N SER A 41 -7.94 -33.51 -18.85
CA SER A 41 -8.84 -34.18 -17.92
C SER A 41 -9.77 -33.21 -17.22
N THR A 42 -10.96 -33.71 -16.85
CA THR A 42 -11.94 -32.96 -16.07
C THR A 42 -12.13 -33.62 -14.72
N SER A 43 -12.11 -32.83 -13.65
CA SER A 43 -12.41 -33.28 -12.28
C SER A 43 -13.32 -32.29 -11.56
N CYS A 44 -13.96 -32.74 -10.47
CA CYS A 44 -14.70 -31.88 -9.55
C CYS A 44 -14.10 -31.97 -8.15
N HIS A 45 -13.64 -30.83 -7.61
CA HIS A 45 -13.08 -30.74 -6.26
C HIS A 45 -13.30 -29.34 -5.68
N ASP A 46 -13.46 -29.22 -4.36
CA ASP A 46 -13.65 -27.94 -3.65
C ASP A 46 -14.74 -27.01 -4.24
N GLY A 47 -15.81 -27.61 -4.77
CA GLY A 47 -16.94 -26.88 -5.39
C GLY A 47 -16.59 -26.28 -6.76
N MET A 48 -15.51 -26.75 -7.40
CA MET A 48 -15.07 -26.35 -8.73
C MET A 48 -15.08 -27.53 -9.70
N ILE A 49 -15.42 -27.26 -10.96
CA ILE A 49 -15.11 -28.10 -12.11
C ILE A 49 -13.77 -27.62 -12.66
N ILE A 50 -12.79 -28.51 -12.70
CA ILE A 50 -11.42 -28.23 -13.12
C ILE A 50 -11.14 -28.97 -14.41
N HIS A 51 -10.86 -28.22 -15.49
CA HIS A 51 -10.34 -28.76 -16.74
C HIS A 51 -8.84 -28.52 -16.76
N THR A 52 -8.06 -29.58 -16.84
CA THR A 52 -6.60 -29.52 -16.84
C THR A 52 -6.07 -29.78 -18.24
N ASP A 53 -4.92 -29.18 -18.55
CA ASP A 53 -4.19 -29.34 -19.81
C ASP A 53 -5.00 -29.05 -21.09
N VAL A 54 -5.98 -28.15 -20.99
CA VAL A 54 -6.82 -27.70 -22.12
C VAL A 54 -5.95 -27.06 -23.20
N ILE A 55 -6.10 -27.53 -24.43
CA ILE A 55 -5.37 -27.00 -25.57
C ILE A 55 -6.05 -25.75 -26.16
N ILE A 56 -5.30 -24.66 -26.22
CA ILE A 56 -5.70 -23.36 -26.76
C ILE A 56 -4.88 -23.07 -28.02
N PRO A 57 -5.48 -23.13 -29.22
CA PRO A 57 -4.77 -22.85 -30.47
C PRO A 57 -4.54 -21.35 -30.65
N THR A 58 -3.33 -20.98 -31.03
CA THR A 58 -2.98 -19.61 -31.48
C THR A 58 -3.13 -19.48 -33.00
N ARG A 59 -3.13 -18.26 -33.51
CA ARG A 59 -3.34 -17.95 -34.93
C ARG A 59 -2.28 -18.54 -35.88
N ASP A 60 -1.08 -18.82 -35.38
CA ASP A 60 0.02 -19.43 -36.15
C ASP A 60 0.06 -20.96 -36.00
N GLY A 61 -0.87 -21.54 -35.24
CA GLY A 61 -1.03 -22.98 -35.07
C GLY A 61 -0.28 -23.56 -33.87
N VAL A 62 0.48 -22.75 -33.11
CA VAL A 62 1.08 -23.20 -31.85
C VAL A 62 -0.01 -23.46 -30.82
N LYS A 63 0.12 -24.58 -30.11
CA LYS A 63 -0.82 -24.98 -29.06
C LYS A 63 -0.29 -24.55 -27.70
N LEU A 64 -1.08 -23.72 -27.02
CA LEU A 64 -0.84 -23.34 -25.64
C LEU A 64 -1.64 -24.27 -24.72
N CYS A 65 -1.12 -24.52 -23.53
CA CYS A 65 -1.70 -25.42 -22.56
C CYS A 65 -2.24 -24.63 -21.36
N GLY A 66 -3.47 -24.94 -20.91
CA GLY A 66 -4.13 -24.20 -19.83
C GLY A 66 -4.96 -25.05 -18.87
N ASN A 67 -5.19 -24.52 -17.67
CA ASN A 67 -6.11 -25.06 -16.68
C ASN A 67 -7.29 -24.09 -16.49
N ILE A 68 -8.52 -24.59 -16.53
CA ILE A 68 -9.75 -23.80 -16.40
C ILE A 68 -10.54 -24.27 -15.16
N PHE A 69 -10.74 -23.35 -14.22
CA PHE A 69 -11.45 -23.57 -12.96
C PHE A 69 -12.80 -22.86 -13.02
N ARG A 70 -13.89 -23.62 -12.93
CA ARG A 70 -15.27 -23.12 -13.01
C ARG A 70 -16.03 -23.47 -11.74
N PRO A 71 -16.95 -22.62 -11.23
CA PRO A 71 -17.78 -22.99 -10.09
C PRO A 71 -18.79 -24.09 -10.46
N GLU A 72 -18.82 -25.17 -9.69
CA GLU A 72 -19.72 -26.31 -9.92
C GLU A 72 -21.20 -25.92 -9.73
N ASN A 73 -21.48 -25.10 -8.71
CA ASN A 73 -22.82 -24.65 -8.35
C ASN A 73 -23.40 -23.57 -9.28
N GLN A 74 -22.66 -23.13 -10.29
CA GLN A 74 -23.07 -22.10 -11.26
C GLN A 74 -22.74 -22.52 -12.69
N SER A 75 -22.68 -23.82 -12.95
CA SER A 75 -22.35 -24.40 -14.26
C SER A 75 -23.28 -23.96 -15.40
N ASP A 76 -24.54 -23.63 -15.09
CA ASP A 76 -25.52 -23.12 -16.06
C ASP A 76 -25.37 -21.62 -16.38
N ARG A 77 -24.48 -20.90 -15.68
CA ARG A 77 -24.30 -19.45 -15.87
C ARG A 77 -23.07 -19.18 -16.71
N LYS A 78 -23.22 -18.22 -17.64
CA LYS A 78 -22.09 -17.58 -18.33
C LYS A 78 -21.42 -16.58 -17.39
N LEU A 79 -20.15 -16.79 -17.08
CA LEU A 79 -19.40 -16.02 -16.08
C LEU A 79 -18.21 -15.30 -16.73
N PRO A 80 -17.75 -14.17 -16.16
CA PRO A 80 -16.52 -13.54 -16.60
C PRO A 80 -15.29 -14.38 -16.25
N VAL A 81 -14.22 -14.20 -17.02
CA VAL A 81 -12.99 -14.99 -16.91
C VAL A 81 -11.87 -14.12 -16.34
N LEU A 82 -11.11 -14.65 -15.38
CA LEU A 82 -9.84 -14.10 -14.93
C LEU A 82 -8.70 -14.96 -15.47
N LEU A 83 -7.94 -14.38 -16.41
CA LEU A 83 -6.76 -14.99 -17.01
C LEU A 83 -5.51 -14.67 -16.19
N ASN A 84 -4.83 -15.71 -15.72
CA ASN A 84 -3.48 -15.69 -15.19
C ASN A 84 -2.55 -16.26 -16.28
N TYR A 85 -1.91 -15.38 -17.05
CA TYR A 85 -1.04 -15.79 -18.15
C TYR A 85 0.37 -16.07 -17.62
N SER A 86 0.67 -17.36 -17.44
CA SER A 86 1.78 -17.84 -16.62
C SER A 86 3.08 -17.97 -17.39
N VAL A 87 4.15 -17.43 -16.82
CA VAL A 87 5.54 -17.71 -17.22
C VAL A 87 6.24 -18.72 -16.31
N TYR A 88 5.58 -19.08 -15.20
CA TYR A 88 6.10 -19.83 -14.05
C TYR A 88 5.48 -21.23 -13.91
N GLY A 89 4.64 -21.62 -14.86
CA GLY A 89 3.96 -22.91 -14.86
C GLY A 89 2.58 -22.77 -14.25
N LYS A 90 1.56 -23.13 -15.04
CA LYS A 90 0.16 -23.16 -14.63
C LYS A 90 -0.15 -24.21 -13.55
N ASP A 91 0.74 -25.18 -13.36
CA ASP A 91 0.60 -26.31 -12.43
C ASP A 91 1.31 -26.07 -11.08
N GLY A 92 1.74 -24.83 -10.80
CA GLY A 92 2.29 -24.46 -9.48
C GLY A 92 3.72 -24.93 -9.22
N ALA A 93 4.53 -25.07 -10.28
CA ALA A 93 5.91 -25.60 -10.21
C ALA A 93 6.89 -24.75 -9.39
N LEU A 94 6.50 -23.51 -9.04
CA LEU A 94 7.24 -22.59 -8.20
C LEU A 94 6.60 -22.49 -6.81
N GLU A 95 7.17 -23.22 -5.86
CA GLU A 95 6.72 -23.18 -4.47
C GLU A 95 7.21 -21.90 -3.75
N ALA A 96 6.33 -21.30 -2.94
CA ALA A 96 6.64 -20.15 -2.07
C ALA A 96 7.80 -20.42 -1.06
N CYS A 97 8.23 -21.68 -0.91
CA CYS A 97 9.30 -22.11 -0.02
C CYS A 97 10.70 -21.63 -0.44
N MET A 98 10.85 -21.13 -1.67
CA MET A 98 12.12 -20.55 -2.15
C MET A 98 12.44 -19.19 -1.51
N PHE A 99 11.45 -18.51 -0.94
CA PHE A 99 11.68 -17.24 -0.26
C PHE A 99 12.11 -17.47 1.20
N PRO A 100 13.06 -16.67 1.73
CA PRO A 100 13.48 -16.80 3.11
C PRO A 100 12.29 -16.71 4.08
N LYS A 101 12.37 -17.35 5.26
CA LYS A 101 11.32 -17.25 6.30
C LYS A 101 10.96 -15.80 6.68
N GLY A 102 11.87 -14.85 6.44
CA GLY A 102 11.64 -13.41 6.64
C GLY A 102 10.75 -12.73 5.59
N SER A 103 10.38 -13.40 4.50
CA SER A 103 9.46 -12.89 3.48
C SER A 103 8.00 -12.79 3.95
N ARG A 104 7.69 -13.35 5.14
CA ARG A 104 6.35 -13.33 5.77
C ARG A 104 5.21 -13.83 4.86
N LEU A 105 5.53 -14.58 3.81
CA LEU A 105 4.54 -15.35 3.05
C LEU A 105 3.97 -16.42 3.99
N ASP A 106 2.68 -16.29 4.35
CA ASP A 106 1.99 -17.25 5.20
C ASP A 106 1.43 -18.39 4.34
N PRO A 107 2.02 -19.59 4.37
CA PRO A 107 1.57 -20.70 3.53
C PRO A 107 0.14 -21.16 3.90
N SER A 108 -0.36 -20.83 5.09
CA SER A 108 -1.73 -21.18 5.51
C SER A 108 -2.81 -20.42 4.73
N HIS A 109 -2.43 -19.34 4.02
CA HIS A 109 -3.33 -18.59 3.16
C HIS A 109 -3.39 -19.12 1.72
N HIS A 110 -2.62 -20.16 1.38
CA HIS A 110 -2.57 -20.70 0.03
C HIS A 110 -3.38 -21.99 -0.06
N THR A 111 -4.24 -22.09 -1.08
CA THR A 111 -4.92 -23.35 -1.42
C THR A 111 -3.99 -24.23 -2.26
N PRO A 112 -4.30 -25.53 -2.43
CA PRO A 112 -3.54 -26.40 -3.34
C PRO A 112 -3.53 -25.94 -4.81
N TYR A 113 -4.37 -24.96 -5.17
CA TYR A 113 -4.51 -24.42 -6.52
C TYR A 113 -3.86 -23.04 -6.68
N TYR A 114 -3.21 -22.53 -5.64
CA TYR A 114 -2.48 -21.28 -5.70
C TYR A 114 -1.16 -21.47 -6.43
N SER A 115 -0.89 -20.60 -7.40
CA SER A 115 0.44 -20.44 -8.00
C SER A 115 1.03 -19.11 -7.56
N PHE A 116 2.34 -19.06 -7.31
CA PHE A 116 3.05 -17.85 -6.90
C PHE A 116 2.70 -16.69 -7.84
N GLU A 117 2.43 -15.51 -7.25
CA GLU A 117 2.03 -14.26 -7.95
C GLU A 117 0.67 -14.26 -8.66
N ALA A 118 -0.02 -15.39 -8.77
CA ALA A 118 -1.32 -15.50 -9.41
C ALA A 118 -2.49 -15.30 -8.44
N CYS A 119 -3.72 -15.33 -8.96
CA CYS A 119 -4.91 -15.35 -8.10
C CYS A 119 -5.18 -16.75 -7.53
N ASP A 120 -5.84 -16.80 -6.37
CA ASP A 120 -6.28 -18.06 -5.76
C ASP A 120 -7.60 -18.54 -6.37
N ALA A 121 -7.56 -19.63 -7.15
CA ALA A 121 -8.71 -20.08 -7.95
C ALA A 121 -9.98 -20.34 -7.11
N PRO A 122 -9.95 -21.10 -5.99
CA PRO A 122 -11.12 -21.32 -5.13
C PRO A 122 -11.76 -20.03 -4.64
N TRP A 123 -10.97 -19.01 -4.30
CA TRP A 123 -11.51 -17.75 -3.80
C TRP A 123 -12.36 -17.05 -4.86
N TRP A 124 -11.88 -16.98 -6.10
CA TRP A 124 -12.56 -16.28 -7.19
C TRP A 124 -13.71 -17.08 -7.79
N THR A 125 -13.59 -18.40 -7.94
CA THR A 125 -14.66 -19.24 -8.50
C THR A 125 -15.92 -19.21 -7.63
N GLN A 126 -15.76 -19.34 -6.31
CA GLN A 126 -16.86 -19.21 -5.34
C GLN A 126 -17.56 -17.84 -5.39
N ARG A 127 -16.94 -16.83 -6.02
CA ARG A 127 -17.43 -15.46 -6.15
C ARG A 127 -17.96 -15.13 -7.54
N GLY A 128 -18.14 -16.13 -8.39
CA GLY A 128 -18.80 -16.00 -9.68
C GLY A 128 -17.87 -15.70 -10.86
N TYR A 129 -16.61 -16.10 -10.76
CA TYR A 129 -15.64 -15.99 -11.85
C TYR A 129 -15.26 -17.38 -12.38
N VAL A 130 -14.88 -17.46 -13.64
CA VAL A 130 -14.02 -18.55 -14.13
C VAL A 130 -12.58 -18.08 -13.99
N VAL A 131 -11.69 -18.97 -13.55
CA VAL A 131 -10.25 -18.68 -13.48
C VAL A 131 -9.54 -19.54 -14.51
N ALA A 132 -8.70 -18.93 -15.34
CA ALA A 132 -7.89 -19.62 -16.33
C ALA A 132 -6.42 -19.37 -16.03
N PHE A 133 -5.63 -20.44 -16.01
CA PHE A 133 -4.17 -20.37 -16.02
C PHE A 133 -3.69 -20.90 -17.36
N VAL A 134 -2.85 -20.16 -18.07
CA VAL A 134 -2.35 -20.58 -19.38
C VAL A 134 -0.86 -20.35 -19.43
N ASP A 135 -0.08 -21.35 -19.81
CA ASP A 135 1.36 -21.19 -19.98
C ASP A 135 1.67 -20.40 -21.26
N VAL A 136 2.55 -19.41 -21.15
CA VAL A 136 3.11 -18.68 -22.30
C VAL A 136 3.75 -19.67 -23.27
N ARG A 137 3.76 -19.33 -24.57
CA ARG A 137 4.47 -20.07 -25.62
C ARG A 137 5.87 -20.52 -25.17
N GLY A 138 6.21 -21.76 -25.50
CA GLY A 138 7.49 -22.38 -25.14
C GLY A 138 7.74 -22.50 -23.64
N SER A 139 6.72 -22.30 -22.79
CA SER A 139 6.81 -22.50 -21.34
C SER A 139 6.15 -23.82 -20.95
N PHE A 140 6.87 -24.63 -20.18
CA PHE A 140 6.35 -25.88 -19.62
C PHE A 140 5.66 -26.77 -20.66
N LYS A 141 4.33 -26.89 -20.60
CA LYS A 141 3.51 -27.74 -21.47
C LYS A 141 3.05 -27.05 -22.76
N SER A 142 3.30 -25.76 -22.93
CA SER A 142 2.97 -25.02 -24.16
C SER A 142 4.05 -25.23 -25.24
N GLU A 143 3.62 -25.44 -26.49
CA GLU A 143 4.51 -25.62 -27.63
C GLU A 143 5.26 -24.32 -28.00
N GLY A 144 6.28 -24.46 -28.86
CA GLY A 144 6.98 -23.34 -29.50
C GLY A 144 8.23 -22.85 -28.78
N ASP A 145 8.85 -21.80 -29.32
CA ASP A 145 10.02 -21.18 -28.70
C ASP A 145 9.60 -19.95 -27.90
N LYS A 146 10.20 -19.78 -26.72
CA LYS A 146 9.84 -18.71 -25.78
C LYS A 146 10.73 -17.49 -25.96
N SER A 147 10.14 -16.35 -26.29
CA SER A 147 10.85 -15.06 -26.25
C SER A 147 10.87 -14.47 -24.83
N TYR A 148 11.82 -13.57 -24.57
CA TYR A 148 11.93 -12.82 -23.33
C TYR A 148 11.08 -11.54 -23.41
N TYR A 149 9.79 -11.66 -23.06
CA TYR A 149 8.82 -10.55 -23.03
C TYR A 149 8.71 -9.73 -24.30
N SER A 150 8.88 -10.37 -25.45
CA SER A 150 8.71 -9.70 -26.74
C SER A 150 7.23 -9.62 -27.14
N ARG A 151 6.94 -8.86 -28.19
CA ARG A 151 5.56 -8.55 -28.63
C ARG A 151 4.72 -9.79 -28.96
N ASP A 152 5.33 -10.89 -29.36
CA ASP A 152 4.67 -12.16 -29.59
C ASP A 152 3.88 -12.67 -28.37
N VAL A 153 4.38 -12.46 -27.16
CA VAL A 153 3.65 -12.80 -25.93
C VAL A 153 2.33 -12.01 -25.85
N GLY A 154 2.32 -10.75 -26.27
CA GLY A 154 1.11 -9.94 -26.36
C GLY A 154 0.12 -10.46 -27.40
N LEU A 155 0.62 -10.96 -28.53
CA LEU A 155 -0.19 -11.49 -29.63
C LEU A 155 -0.82 -12.86 -29.28
N ASP A 156 -0.07 -13.73 -28.59
CA ASP A 156 -0.62 -14.98 -28.07
C ASP A 156 -1.66 -14.72 -26.98
N GLY A 157 -1.40 -13.76 -26.09
CA GLY A 157 -2.41 -13.37 -25.09
C GLY A 157 -3.67 -12.77 -25.70
N TYR A 158 -3.59 -12.10 -26.85
CA TYR A 158 -4.78 -11.73 -27.64
C TYR A 158 -5.58 -12.97 -28.02
N ASP A 159 -4.92 -13.99 -28.59
CA ASP A 159 -5.59 -15.22 -29.02
C ASP A 159 -6.22 -15.98 -27.85
N ILE A 160 -5.54 -16.03 -26.70
CA ILE A 160 -6.07 -16.62 -25.47
C ILE A 160 -7.33 -15.87 -25.00
N VAL A 161 -7.29 -14.55 -24.94
CA VAL A 161 -8.43 -13.73 -24.49
C VAL A 161 -9.66 -13.98 -25.37
N GLU A 162 -9.48 -13.93 -26.69
CA GLU A 162 -10.60 -14.14 -27.63
C GLU A 162 -11.10 -15.58 -27.59
N TRP A 163 -10.21 -16.56 -27.41
CA TRP A 163 -10.61 -17.96 -27.23
C TRP A 163 -11.42 -18.15 -25.95
N LEU A 164 -10.97 -17.60 -24.81
CA LEU A 164 -11.69 -17.69 -23.53
C LEU A 164 -13.05 -16.99 -23.57
N ALA A 165 -13.18 -15.93 -24.36
CA ALA A 165 -14.41 -15.14 -24.46
C ALA A 165 -15.56 -15.90 -25.15
N VAL A 166 -15.26 -16.79 -26.09
CA VAL A 166 -16.29 -17.47 -26.92
C VAL A 166 -16.76 -18.81 -26.35
N GLN A 167 -16.17 -19.27 -25.25
CA GLN A 167 -16.57 -20.53 -24.62
C GLN A 167 -18.02 -20.48 -24.12
N ASP A 168 -18.69 -21.63 -24.07
CA ASP A 168 -20.11 -21.73 -23.70
C ASP A 168 -20.40 -21.24 -22.27
N TRP A 169 -19.46 -21.43 -21.36
CA TRP A 169 -19.47 -20.96 -19.96
C TRP A 169 -18.99 -19.51 -19.79
N SER A 170 -18.51 -18.86 -20.84
CA SER A 170 -17.98 -17.49 -20.77
C SER A 170 -19.06 -16.44 -21.04
N SER A 171 -19.00 -15.34 -20.29
CA SER A 171 -19.82 -14.15 -20.52
C SER A 171 -19.33 -13.28 -21.68
N GLY A 172 -18.20 -13.62 -22.31
CA GLY A 172 -17.53 -12.81 -23.33
C GLY A 172 -16.61 -11.72 -22.76
N LYS A 173 -16.55 -11.58 -21.43
CA LYS A 173 -15.68 -10.61 -20.75
C LYS A 173 -14.53 -11.32 -20.03
N VAL A 174 -13.31 -10.91 -20.38
CA VAL A 174 -12.07 -11.42 -19.79
C VAL A 174 -11.34 -10.29 -19.09
N GLY A 175 -10.86 -10.54 -17.87
CA GLY A 175 -9.87 -9.71 -17.21
C GLY A 175 -8.58 -10.48 -16.99
N MET A 176 -7.46 -9.79 -16.80
CA MET A 176 -6.17 -10.42 -16.51
C MET A 176 -5.64 -10.05 -15.12
N TYR A 177 -5.05 -11.02 -14.42
CA TYR A 177 -4.61 -10.88 -13.03
C TYR A 177 -3.18 -11.38 -12.84
N GLY A 178 -2.44 -10.74 -11.94
CA GLY A 178 -1.24 -11.28 -11.31
C GLY A 178 -0.16 -10.24 -11.01
N ALA A 179 0.89 -10.69 -10.33
CA ALA A 179 2.06 -9.89 -9.95
C ALA A 179 3.19 -9.93 -10.97
N SER A 180 4.14 -9.01 -10.85
CA SER A 180 5.52 -9.16 -11.36
C SER A 180 5.51 -9.68 -12.79
N ALA A 181 5.91 -10.90 -13.09
CA ALA A 181 5.90 -11.42 -14.45
C ALA A 181 4.49 -11.54 -15.06
N PHE A 182 3.49 -11.96 -14.28
CA PHE A 182 2.08 -11.93 -14.67
C PHE A 182 1.58 -10.50 -14.89
N ALA A 183 2.13 -9.51 -14.21
CA ALA A 183 1.81 -8.10 -14.44
C ALA A 183 2.48 -7.57 -15.72
N MET A 184 3.72 -7.96 -16.00
CA MET A 184 4.44 -7.58 -17.22
C MET A 184 3.73 -8.05 -18.49
N VAL A 185 3.26 -9.31 -18.52
CA VAL A 185 2.53 -9.83 -19.69
C VAL A 185 1.19 -9.14 -19.90
N GLN A 186 0.53 -8.65 -18.84
CA GLN A 186 -0.71 -7.88 -18.98
C GLN A 186 -0.51 -6.62 -19.81
N TRP A 187 0.61 -5.92 -19.63
CA TRP A 187 0.93 -4.73 -20.42
C TRP A 187 1.09 -5.05 -21.91
N LEU A 188 1.76 -6.16 -22.22
CA LEU A 188 1.94 -6.62 -23.60
C LEU A 188 0.60 -7.00 -24.24
N VAL A 189 -0.24 -7.75 -23.55
CA VAL A 189 -1.55 -8.19 -24.06
C VAL A 189 -2.50 -7.00 -24.24
N ALA A 190 -2.61 -6.14 -23.24
CA ALA A 190 -3.50 -4.98 -23.31
C ALA A 190 -3.11 -3.99 -24.42
N ALA A 191 -1.81 -3.90 -24.76
CA ALA A 191 -1.32 -3.07 -25.85
C ALA A 191 -1.71 -3.60 -27.25
N GLU A 192 -2.07 -4.89 -27.37
CA GLU A 192 -2.63 -5.47 -28.60
C GLU A 192 -4.17 -5.31 -28.68
N GLN A 193 -4.81 -4.74 -27.65
CA GLN A 193 -6.24 -4.39 -27.60
C GLN A 193 -7.22 -5.52 -28.00
N PRO A 194 -7.20 -6.70 -27.33
CA PRO A 194 -8.20 -7.74 -27.58
C PRO A 194 -9.61 -7.22 -27.28
N PRO A 195 -10.58 -7.33 -28.21
CA PRO A 195 -11.94 -6.81 -28.00
C PRO A 195 -12.63 -7.32 -26.74
N SER A 196 -12.38 -8.56 -26.33
CA SER A 196 -12.97 -9.15 -25.12
C SER A 196 -12.19 -8.86 -23.84
N LEU A 197 -11.01 -8.23 -23.91
CA LEU A 197 -10.25 -7.79 -22.74
C LEU A 197 -10.92 -6.57 -22.12
N THR A 198 -11.60 -6.79 -21.01
CA THR A 198 -12.45 -5.79 -20.37
C THR A 198 -11.73 -5.01 -19.28
N ALA A 199 -10.74 -5.59 -18.60
CA ALA A 199 -9.93 -4.90 -17.59
C ALA A 199 -8.62 -5.65 -17.27
N ILE A 200 -7.58 -4.93 -16.84
CA ILE A 200 -6.33 -5.52 -16.33
C ILE A 200 -6.00 -5.02 -14.92
N LEU A 201 -5.29 -5.84 -14.16
CA LEU A 201 -4.81 -5.52 -12.81
C LEU A 201 -3.34 -5.96 -12.65
N PRO A 202 -2.41 -5.16 -13.21
CA PRO A 202 -0.98 -5.41 -13.04
C PRO A 202 -0.52 -4.96 -11.65
N PHE A 203 -0.06 -5.92 -10.85
CA PHE A 203 0.54 -5.68 -9.55
C PHE A 203 2.07 -5.77 -9.67
N ASP A 204 2.79 -4.70 -9.33
CA ASP A 204 4.26 -4.67 -9.32
C ASP A 204 4.91 -5.12 -10.64
N GLY A 205 4.36 -4.67 -11.77
CA GLY A 205 4.79 -5.07 -13.12
C GLY A 205 5.55 -3.97 -13.86
N MET A 206 6.82 -4.23 -14.15
CA MET A 206 7.70 -3.34 -14.91
C MET A 206 7.31 -3.25 -16.40
N THR A 207 7.74 -2.18 -17.07
CA THR A 207 7.46 -1.91 -18.49
C THR A 207 8.72 -1.62 -19.32
N ASP A 208 9.85 -1.34 -18.67
CA ASP A 208 11.15 -1.13 -19.31
C ASP A 208 12.19 -2.06 -18.69
N LEU A 209 12.28 -3.27 -19.24
CA LEU A 209 13.22 -4.30 -18.77
C LEU A 209 14.67 -3.81 -18.71
N TYR A 210 15.08 -2.92 -19.63
CA TYR A 210 16.44 -2.39 -19.63
C TYR A 210 16.67 -1.50 -18.40
N ARG A 211 15.81 -0.51 -18.17
CA ARG A 211 16.03 0.49 -17.11
C ARG A 211 15.65 -0.01 -15.72
N GLU A 212 14.66 -0.89 -15.62
CA GLU A 212 14.03 -1.26 -14.36
C GLU A 212 14.61 -2.55 -13.76
N MET A 213 15.17 -3.43 -14.59
CA MET A 213 15.71 -4.73 -14.18
C MET A 213 17.14 -4.97 -14.64
N ALA A 214 17.40 -5.00 -15.95
CA ALA A 214 18.67 -5.47 -16.50
C ALA A 214 19.85 -4.51 -16.27
N ARG A 215 19.62 -3.19 -16.40
CA ARG A 215 20.67 -2.16 -16.35
C ARG A 215 20.21 -0.85 -15.70
N LYS A 216 20.12 -0.82 -14.37
CA LYS A 216 19.74 0.39 -13.61
C LYS A 216 20.77 1.50 -13.81
N GLY A 217 20.35 2.64 -14.35
CA GLY A 217 21.27 3.72 -14.72
C GLY A 217 22.35 3.31 -15.73
N GLY A 218 22.14 2.21 -16.46
CA GLY A 218 23.11 1.60 -17.37
C GLY A 218 24.16 0.69 -16.70
N ILE A 219 24.11 0.51 -15.38
CA ILE A 219 24.95 -0.43 -14.62
C ILE A 219 24.29 -1.82 -14.69
N PRO A 220 24.99 -2.89 -15.11
CA PRO A 220 24.41 -4.22 -15.20
C PRO A 220 24.00 -4.77 -13.83
N GLU A 221 22.78 -5.29 -13.74
CA GLU A 221 22.33 -6.07 -12.59
C GLU A 221 22.84 -7.51 -12.74
N THR A 222 23.52 -8.02 -11.72
CA THR A 222 24.32 -9.25 -11.81
C THR A 222 23.82 -10.40 -10.93
N GLN A 223 22.76 -10.20 -10.15
CA GLN A 223 22.27 -11.23 -9.24
C GLN A 223 20.85 -11.68 -9.59
N PHE A 224 19.88 -10.76 -9.59
CA PHE A 224 18.52 -11.11 -9.97
C PHE A 224 18.46 -11.63 -11.42
N MET A 225 19.21 -11.03 -12.34
CA MET A 225 19.38 -11.50 -13.73
C MET A 225 20.04 -12.88 -13.82
N ALA A 226 20.86 -13.27 -12.84
CA ALA A 226 21.46 -14.60 -12.79
C ALA A 226 20.49 -15.65 -12.21
N VAL A 227 19.62 -15.25 -11.28
CA VAL A 227 18.63 -16.13 -10.65
C VAL A 227 17.39 -16.31 -11.52
N TYR A 228 16.95 -15.26 -12.21
CA TYR A 228 15.70 -15.20 -12.96
C TYR A 228 15.53 -16.31 -14.01
N PRO A 229 16.57 -16.71 -14.78
CA PRO A 229 16.50 -17.84 -15.71
C PRO A 229 16.08 -19.16 -15.04
N HIS A 230 16.42 -19.39 -13.77
CA HIS A 230 15.99 -20.59 -13.04
C HIS A 230 14.48 -20.61 -12.77
N LEU A 231 13.80 -19.48 -12.90
CA LEU A 231 12.34 -19.35 -12.78
C LEU A 231 11.67 -19.35 -14.17
N TYR A 232 12.31 -18.72 -15.15
CA TYR A 232 11.69 -18.38 -16.43
C TYR A 232 12.00 -19.36 -17.56
N ASN A 233 13.20 -19.96 -17.62
CA ASN A 233 13.70 -20.65 -18.82
C ASN A 233 13.25 -22.12 -18.92
N TRP A 234 12.03 -22.47 -18.51
CA TRP A 234 11.50 -23.84 -18.53
C TRP A 234 10.60 -24.09 -19.75
N GLY A 235 10.79 -25.20 -20.45
CA GLY A 235 10.01 -25.56 -21.65
C GLY A 235 10.58 -26.72 -22.44
N THR A 236 9.89 -27.13 -23.50
CA THR A 236 10.27 -28.33 -24.31
C THR A 236 11.11 -28.02 -25.55
N SER A 237 11.30 -26.74 -25.89
CA SER A 237 12.04 -26.28 -27.08
C SER A 237 13.14 -25.27 -26.71
N LEU A 238 13.23 -24.15 -27.42
CA LEU A 238 14.18 -23.08 -27.18
C LEU A 238 13.56 -21.95 -26.36
N VAL A 239 14.38 -21.32 -25.54
CA VAL A 239 14.06 -20.10 -24.78
C VAL A 239 15.10 -19.04 -25.11
N GLU A 240 14.69 -17.79 -25.21
CA GLU A 240 15.61 -16.67 -25.33
C GLU A 240 16.48 -16.59 -24.06
N ASP A 241 17.79 -16.38 -24.22
CA ASP A 241 18.76 -16.34 -23.12
C ASP A 241 18.63 -15.05 -22.32
N SER A 242 17.60 -15.02 -21.46
CA SER A 242 17.32 -13.90 -20.56
C SER A 242 18.48 -13.61 -19.59
N GLY A 243 19.31 -14.59 -19.26
CA GLY A 243 20.45 -14.45 -18.35
C GLY A 243 21.60 -13.65 -18.96
N ASN A 244 21.96 -13.95 -20.21
CA ASN A 244 23.07 -13.28 -20.91
C ASN A 244 22.64 -12.06 -21.75
N ALA A 245 21.35 -11.88 -22.01
CA ALA A 245 20.79 -10.77 -22.78
C ALA A 245 21.40 -9.40 -22.43
N HIS A 246 21.58 -9.12 -21.14
CA HIS A 246 22.12 -7.85 -20.69
C HIS A 246 23.61 -7.66 -20.96
N PHE A 247 24.39 -8.73 -21.16
CA PHE A 247 25.77 -8.67 -21.61
C PHE A 247 25.89 -8.51 -23.12
N GLU A 248 25.05 -9.23 -23.89
CA GLU A 248 25.02 -9.16 -25.35
C GLU A 248 24.49 -7.81 -25.86
N HIS A 249 23.54 -7.22 -25.13
CA HIS A 249 22.91 -5.95 -25.43
C HIS A 249 23.19 -4.92 -24.31
N PRO A 250 24.41 -4.35 -24.22
CA PRO A 250 24.79 -3.46 -23.14
C PRO A 250 24.23 -2.03 -23.26
N PHE A 251 23.56 -1.71 -24.38
CA PHE A 251 22.95 -0.43 -24.71
C PHE A 251 21.43 -0.58 -24.87
N PHE A 252 20.67 0.51 -24.79
CA PHE A 252 19.25 0.49 -25.14
C PHE A 252 19.04 0.51 -26.67
N ASP A 253 19.22 -0.66 -27.26
CA ASP A 253 19.16 -0.95 -28.70
C ASP A 253 17.80 -1.54 -29.12
N ASP A 254 17.72 -2.06 -30.35
CA ASP A 254 16.48 -2.62 -30.90
C ASP A 254 15.98 -3.86 -30.15
N TYR A 255 16.87 -4.61 -29.51
CA TYR A 255 16.52 -5.77 -28.69
C TYR A 255 15.73 -5.35 -27.45
N TRP A 256 16.19 -4.33 -26.73
CA TRP A 256 15.46 -3.83 -25.56
C TRP A 256 14.19 -3.07 -25.96
N ARG A 257 14.21 -2.34 -27.08
CA ARG A 257 13.01 -1.69 -27.61
C ARG A 257 11.91 -2.67 -27.98
N SER A 258 12.24 -3.87 -28.46
CA SER A 258 11.23 -4.87 -28.81
C SER A 258 10.46 -5.43 -27.61
N LYS A 259 10.94 -5.15 -26.39
CA LYS A 259 10.38 -5.62 -25.12
C LYS A 259 9.54 -4.55 -24.40
N ILE A 260 9.48 -3.34 -24.96
CA ILE A 260 8.66 -2.25 -24.39
C ILE A 260 7.21 -2.40 -24.87
N PRO A 261 6.22 -2.58 -23.96
CA PRO A 261 4.82 -2.58 -24.34
C PRO A 261 4.40 -1.20 -24.84
N ARG A 262 3.49 -1.16 -25.82
CA ARG A 262 2.94 0.08 -26.39
C ARG A 262 1.85 0.64 -25.47
N LEU A 263 2.25 1.16 -24.32
CA LEU A 263 1.35 1.59 -23.24
C LEU A 263 0.31 2.61 -23.72
N GLU A 264 0.65 3.48 -24.68
CA GLU A 264 -0.25 4.48 -25.26
C GLU A 264 -1.49 3.87 -25.97
N LYS A 265 -1.38 2.59 -26.37
CA LYS A 265 -2.48 1.84 -26.96
C LYS A 265 -3.44 1.27 -25.93
N ILE A 266 -3.08 1.17 -24.66
CA ILE A 266 -3.96 0.55 -23.66
C ILE A 266 -5.18 1.45 -23.43
N LYS A 267 -6.38 0.90 -23.63
CA LYS A 267 -7.68 1.61 -23.46
C LYS A 267 -8.60 0.96 -22.43
N CYS A 268 -8.40 -0.32 -22.12
CA CYS A 268 -9.20 -0.98 -21.09
C CYS A 268 -8.91 -0.37 -19.72
N PRO A 269 -9.88 -0.38 -18.80
CA PRO A 269 -9.66 -0.10 -17.39
C PRO A 269 -8.45 -0.86 -16.82
N THR A 270 -7.61 -0.13 -16.10
CA THR A 270 -6.35 -0.64 -15.53
C THR A 270 -6.27 -0.26 -14.06
N TYR A 271 -6.07 -1.22 -13.17
CA TYR A 271 -5.83 -0.98 -11.74
C TYR A 271 -4.41 -1.39 -11.36
N ILE A 272 -3.52 -0.40 -11.26
CA ILE A 272 -2.10 -0.58 -10.97
C ILE A 272 -1.89 -0.65 -9.45
N VAL A 273 -1.17 -1.66 -8.98
CA VAL A 273 -0.93 -1.87 -7.54
C VAL A 273 0.56 -2.03 -7.28
N GLY A 274 1.14 -1.15 -6.46
CA GLY A 274 2.54 -1.25 -6.01
C GLY A 274 2.71 -1.65 -4.53
N ILE A 275 1.63 -1.62 -3.73
CA ILE A 275 1.65 -1.99 -2.31
C ILE A 275 0.42 -2.84 -2.02
N LEU A 276 0.63 -4.02 -1.43
CA LEU A 276 -0.43 -4.90 -0.97
C LEU A 276 -0.77 -4.67 0.50
N THR A 277 -2.04 -4.84 0.83
CA THR A 277 -2.61 -4.71 2.18
C THR A 277 -3.64 -5.82 2.38
N GLU A 278 -4.08 -6.04 3.62
CA GLU A 278 -5.16 -6.99 3.92
C GLU A 278 -6.45 -6.72 3.13
N GLU A 279 -6.73 -5.46 2.78
CA GLU A 279 -7.93 -5.09 2.00
C GLU A 279 -7.73 -5.21 0.48
N SER A 280 -6.51 -5.47 -0.01
CA SER A 280 -6.21 -5.47 -1.45
C SER A 280 -7.08 -6.46 -2.22
N LEU A 281 -7.27 -7.67 -1.71
CA LEU A 281 -8.09 -8.70 -2.38
C LEU A 281 -9.57 -8.28 -2.53
N SER A 282 -10.12 -7.61 -1.51
CA SER A 282 -11.48 -7.07 -1.57
C SER A 282 -11.60 -5.94 -2.60
N ARG A 283 -10.59 -5.07 -2.69
CA ARG A 283 -10.53 -4.00 -3.69
C ARG A 283 -10.39 -4.56 -5.11
N GLN A 284 -9.46 -5.50 -5.33
CA GLN A 284 -9.30 -6.17 -6.62
C GLN A 284 -10.63 -6.77 -7.09
N LYS A 285 -11.38 -7.40 -6.19
CA LYS A 285 -12.71 -7.92 -6.50
C LYS A 285 -13.72 -6.82 -6.83
N ALA A 286 -13.78 -5.72 -6.06
CA ALA A 286 -14.68 -4.61 -6.38
C ALA A 286 -14.42 -4.04 -7.78
N PHE A 287 -13.15 -3.91 -8.17
CA PHE A 287 -12.74 -3.49 -9.52
C PHE A 287 -13.28 -4.44 -10.60
N TYR A 288 -13.08 -5.76 -10.46
CA TYR A 288 -13.60 -6.72 -11.43
C TYR A 288 -15.12 -6.87 -11.40
N ASP A 289 -15.75 -6.78 -10.23
CA ASP A 289 -17.21 -6.82 -10.12
C ASP A 289 -17.82 -5.64 -10.90
N THR A 290 -17.16 -4.49 -10.91
CA THR A 290 -17.60 -3.35 -11.73
C THR A 290 -17.41 -3.57 -13.22
N TYR A 291 -16.20 -3.89 -13.68
CA TYR A 291 -15.96 -3.94 -15.13
C TYR A 291 -16.44 -5.25 -15.77
N LEU A 292 -16.20 -6.38 -15.13
CA LEU A 292 -16.55 -7.70 -15.64
C LEU A 292 -18.02 -8.01 -15.37
N HIS A 293 -18.50 -7.89 -14.13
CA HIS A 293 -19.92 -8.17 -13.85
C HIS A 293 -20.87 -6.98 -14.11
N GLY A 294 -20.38 -5.76 -14.30
CA GLY A 294 -21.25 -4.59 -14.46
C GLY A 294 -21.94 -4.17 -13.16
N LYS A 295 -21.44 -4.59 -11.99
CA LYS A 295 -22.04 -4.23 -10.69
C LYS A 295 -21.59 -2.84 -10.27
N GLU A 296 -22.51 -2.08 -9.66
CA GLU A 296 -22.10 -0.90 -8.92
C GLU A 296 -21.35 -1.31 -7.66
N THR A 297 -20.11 -0.84 -7.51
CA THR A 297 -19.28 -1.05 -6.33
C THR A 297 -18.78 0.28 -5.79
N GLU A 298 -18.00 0.23 -4.72
CA GLU A 298 -17.33 1.39 -4.15
C GLU A 298 -16.26 2.02 -5.05
N LEU A 299 -15.90 1.39 -6.17
CA LEU A 299 -14.90 1.89 -7.13
C LEU A 299 -15.19 3.33 -7.57
N LYS A 300 -16.47 3.68 -7.76
CA LYS A 300 -16.91 5.03 -8.17
C LYS A 300 -16.53 6.13 -7.18
N PHE A 301 -16.21 5.76 -5.94
CA PHE A 301 -15.78 6.68 -4.88
C PHE A 301 -14.26 6.65 -4.67
N TRP A 302 -13.53 5.81 -5.40
CA TRP A 302 -12.09 5.75 -5.26
C TRP A 302 -11.43 6.93 -5.97
N PRO A 303 -10.46 7.58 -5.32
CA PRO A 303 -9.61 8.53 -5.99
C PRO A 303 -8.70 7.79 -6.99
N PRO A 304 -8.29 8.44 -8.10
CA PRO A 304 -7.40 7.85 -9.10
C PRO A 304 -6.08 7.34 -8.53
N VAL A 305 -5.53 8.03 -7.52
CA VAL A 305 -4.30 7.63 -6.86
C VAL A 305 -4.53 7.45 -5.37
N ARG A 306 -4.05 6.32 -4.88
CA ARG A 306 -3.92 6.01 -3.45
C ARG A 306 -2.47 5.64 -3.17
N TYR A 307 -1.87 6.24 -2.14
CA TYR A 307 -0.46 6.03 -1.82
C TYR A 307 -0.23 6.00 -0.30
N ALA A 308 0.85 5.35 0.13
CA ALA A 308 1.24 5.26 1.53
C ALA A 308 2.31 6.32 1.83
N MET A 309 2.01 7.29 2.70
CA MET A 309 3.00 8.20 3.27
C MET A 309 3.74 7.45 4.38
N ARG A 310 4.92 6.92 4.06
CA ARG A 310 5.66 6.01 4.96
C ARG A 310 6.38 6.80 6.06
N GLU A 311 6.47 6.22 7.25
CA GLU A 311 7.11 6.87 8.39
C GLU A 311 8.23 6.02 8.99
N SER A 312 8.00 4.72 9.07
CA SER A 312 8.99 3.67 9.39
C SER A 312 8.53 2.35 8.76
N PHE A 313 9.24 1.26 9.06
CA PHE A 313 8.89 -0.08 8.60
C PHE A 313 7.43 -0.41 8.98
N TYR A 314 6.59 -0.70 7.98
CA TYR A 314 5.14 -0.97 8.09
C TYR A 314 4.25 0.14 8.67
N VAL A 315 4.81 1.22 9.20
CA VAL A 315 4.05 2.39 9.64
C VAL A 315 3.87 3.38 8.50
N SER A 316 2.62 3.62 8.11
CA SER A 316 2.30 4.60 7.06
C SER A 316 0.88 5.17 7.19
N GLU A 317 0.69 6.37 6.64
CA GLU A 317 -0.62 6.99 6.47
C GLU A 317 -1.10 6.81 5.02
N TRP A 318 -2.28 6.20 4.82
CA TRP A 318 -2.89 6.11 3.50
C TRP A 318 -3.48 7.46 3.08
N ARG A 319 -3.06 7.91 1.89
CA ARG A 319 -3.49 9.16 1.29
C ARG A 319 -4.00 8.96 -0.12
N PHE A 320 -4.60 10.02 -0.62
CA PHE A 320 -5.33 10.05 -1.86
C PHE A 320 -4.95 11.28 -2.66
N ALA A 321 -4.83 11.11 -3.97
CA ALA A 321 -4.55 12.20 -4.90
C ALA A 321 -5.34 12.00 -6.20
N PRO A 322 -5.63 13.10 -6.93
CA PRO A 322 -6.32 13.00 -8.20
C PRO A 322 -5.41 12.53 -9.35
N SER A 323 -4.08 12.56 -9.16
CA SER A 323 -3.08 12.22 -10.18
C SER A 323 -1.70 11.95 -9.56
N PHE A 324 -0.84 11.29 -10.34
CA PHE A 324 0.59 11.13 -10.10
C PHE A 324 1.35 11.59 -11.36
N PRO A 325 2.41 12.42 -11.27
CA PRO A 325 2.96 13.05 -10.06
C PRO A 325 1.93 13.89 -9.28
N PHE A 326 2.15 14.05 -7.97
CA PHE A 326 1.15 14.65 -7.10
C PHE A 326 0.96 16.15 -7.37
N PRO A 327 -0.28 16.67 -7.45
CA PRO A 327 -0.51 18.10 -7.59
C PRO A 327 0.01 18.87 -6.37
N GLY A 328 0.59 20.04 -6.62
CA GLY A 328 1.11 20.91 -5.56
C GLY A 328 2.46 20.46 -4.99
N THR A 329 3.14 19.49 -5.60
CA THR A 329 4.53 19.17 -5.26
C THR A 329 5.44 20.35 -5.56
N ASP A 330 6.16 20.82 -4.55
CA ASP A 330 7.22 21.80 -4.67
C ASP A 330 8.57 21.09 -4.80
N TYR A 331 9.21 21.27 -5.95
CA TYR A 331 10.50 20.66 -6.27
C TYR A 331 11.65 21.60 -5.90
N SER A 332 12.07 21.52 -4.64
CA SER A 332 13.10 22.39 -4.08
C SER A 332 14.52 21.80 -4.22
N LYS A 333 15.48 22.64 -4.60
CA LYS A 333 16.89 22.28 -4.74
C LYS A 333 17.63 22.47 -3.42
N HIS A 334 18.48 21.51 -3.10
CA HIS A 334 19.35 21.48 -1.93
C HIS A 334 20.79 21.20 -2.36
N TYR A 335 21.69 22.14 -2.05
CA TYR A 335 23.09 22.15 -2.46
C TYR A 335 24.00 21.66 -1.32
N PRO A 336 24.90 20.71 -1.59
CA PRO A 336 25.87 20.25 -0.60
C PRO A 336 26.78 21.36 -0.11
N THR A 337 27.15 21.30 1.18
CA THR A 337 28.05 22.25 1.83
C THR A 337 29.33 21.55 2.30
N PRO A 338 30.43 22.29 2.54
CA PRO A 338 31.65 21.74 3.14
C PRO A 338 31.47 21.17 4.56
N SER A 339 30.39 21.53 5.26
CA SER A 339 30.07 21.03 6.60
C SER A 339 29.20 19.76 6.58
N CYS A 340 29.18 19.02 5.47
CA CYS A 340 28.38 17.80 5.30
C CYS A 340 26.87 18.00 5.51
N SER A 341 26.35 19.19 5.18
CA SER A 341 24.91 19.50 5.19
C SER A 341 24.39 19.89 3.81
N LEU A 342 23.07 19.90 3.65
CA LEU A 342 22.39 20.30 2.42
C LEU A 342 21.64 21.63 2.63
N SER A 343 21.99 22.65 1.85
CA SER A 343 21.48 24.02 1.94
C SER A 343 20.50 24.35 0.82
N LYS A 344 19.45 25.14 1.07
CA LYS A 344 18.60 25.69 -0.01
C LYS A 344 19.30 26.77 -0.86
N VAL A 345 20.47 27.23 -0.43
CA VAL A 345 21.27 28.26 -1.10
C VAL A 345 22.50 27.63 -1.74
N ALA A 346 22.73 27.92 -3.02
CA ALA A 346 23.90 27.47 -3.76
C ALA A 346 25.19 28.02 -3.13
N GLN A 347 26.24 27.20 -3.12
CA GLN A 347 27.51 27.60 -2.54
C GLN A 347 28.29 28.50 -3.52
N PRO A 348 28.76 29.69 -3.10
CA PRO A 348 29.43 30.61 -4.02
C PRO A 348 30.87 30.18 -4.35
N THR A 349 31.52 29.42 -3.47
CA THR A 349 32.90 28.99 -3.60
C THR A 349 32.96 27.57 -4.15
N GLU A 350 33.80 27.35 -5.16
CA GLU A 350 34.08 26.01 -5.69
C GLU A 350 34.85 25.17 -4.66
N PHE A 351 34.43 23.92 -4.47
CA PHE A 351 35.15 22.92 -3.70
C PHE A 351 34.91 21.54 -4.27
N GLU A 352 35.84 20.61 -4.01
CA GLU A 352 35.73 19.21 -4.39
C GLU A 352 35.81 18.31 -3.17
N VAL A 353 35.17 17.14 -3.26
CA VAL A 353 35.28 16.08 -2.27
C VAL A 353 35.61 14.79 -3.01
N THR A 354 36.53 14.01 -2.45
CA THR A 354 37.04 12.78 -3.06
C THR A 354 36.71 11.57 -2.20
N TYR A 355 36.50 10.42 -2.83
CA TYR A 355 36.39 9.14 -2.14
C TYR A 355 36.96 8.00 -3.00
N ASP A 356 37.36 6.92 -2.34
CA ASP A 356 37.80 5.70 -3.02
C ASP A 356 36.63 5.13 -3.85
N ALA A 357 36.88 4.83 -5.12
CA ALA A 357 35.82 4.44 -6.06
C ALA A 357 35.15 3.09 -5.71
N LEU A 358 35.78 2.25 -4.88
CA LEU A 358 35.27 0.91 -4.55
C LEU A 358 34.68 0.82 -3.15
N GLU A 359 35.31 1.44 -2.15
CA GLU A 359 34.94 1.30 -0.73
C GLU A 359 34.52 2.63 -0.08
N GLY A 360 34.67 3.76 -0.78
CA GLY A 360 34.36 5.08 -0.25
C GLY A 360 32.88 5.46 -0.34
N GLU A 361 32.42 6.26 0.63
CA GLU A 361 31.08 6.86 0.66
C GLU A 361 31.18 8.34 1.09
N LEU A 362 30.39 9.20 0.45
CA LEU A 362 30.17 10.59 0.85
C LEU A 362 28.75 10.77 1.37
N THR A 363 28.60 11.54 2.45
CA THR A 363 27.31 11.70 3.13
C THR A 363 27.01 13.16 3.45
N TRP A 364 25.78 13.58 3.15
CA TRP A 364 25.23 14.87 3.57
C TRP A 364 23.86 14.71 4.21
N GLU A 365 23.49 15.65 5.09
CA GLU A 365 22.22 15.60 5.82
C GLU A 365 21.40 16.89 5.70
N ILE A 366 20.07 16.73 5.71
CA ILE A 366 19.10 17.79 5.97
C ILE A 366 18.45 17.50 7.32
N PRO A 367 18.70 18.32 8.35
CA PRO A 367 17.93 18.25 9.58
C PRO A 367 16.57 18.94 9.40
N PHE A 368 15.51 18.30 9.88
CA PHE A 368 14.17 18.86 9.84
C PHE A 368 13.80 19.43 11.20
N MET A 369 13.61 20.75 11.28
CA MET A 369 13.17 21.44 12.51
C MET A 369 11.65 21.37 12.70
N GLU A 370 10.93 21.08 11.63
CA GLU A 370 9.49 20.86 11.58
C GLU A 370 9.19 19.64 10.70
N SER A 371 8.01 19.03 10.85
CA SER A 371 7.66 17.86 10.05
C SER A 371 7.61 18.18 8.56
N TYR A 372 8.23 17.30 7.76
CA TYR A 372 8.41 17.46 6.33
C TYR A 372 7.93 16.21 5.59
N GLU A 373 7.35 16.37 4.40
CA GLU A 373 6.80 15.27 3.63
C GLU A 373 7.34 15.28 2.21
N LEU A 374 7.97 14.17 1.82
CA LEU A 374 8.52 13.96 0.50
C LEU A 374 7.63 12.96 -0.23
N ALA A 375 7.13 13.30 -1.42
CA ALA A 375 6.33 12.39 -2.22
C ALA A 375 6.45 12.65 -3.72
N GLY A 376 6.98 11.68 -4.47
CA GLY A 376 7.15 11.74 -5.92
C GLY A 376 8.57 11.35 -6.34
N TYR A 377 8.92 11.71 -7.59
CA TYR A 377 10.27 11.57 -8.13
C TYR A 377 11.25 12.54 -7.46
N ALA A 378 12.51 12.15 -7.33
CA ALA A 378 13.60 13.04 -6.93
C ALA A 378 14.74 12.97 -7.95
N LYS A 379 15.61 13.98 -7.94
CA LYS A 379 16.74 14.09 -8.87
C LYS A 379 17.98 14.51 -8.12
N LEU A 380 19.12 13.91 -8.44
CA LEU A 380 20.42 14.38 -7.98
C LEU A 380 21.27 14.82 -9.17
N ARG A 381 21.61 16.10 -9.25
CA ARG A 381 22.63 16.61 -10.18
C ARG A 381 23.98 16.60 -9.49
N LEU A 382 24.99 16.04 -10.15
CA LEU A 382 26.39 16.09 -9.69
C LEU A 382 27.30 16.54 -10.82
N TRP A 383 28.36 17.26 -10.48
CA TRP A 383 29.53 17.46 -11.34
C TRP A 383 30.61 16.50 -10.91
N VAL A 384 31.04 15.62 -11.81
CA VAL A 384 31.85 14.45 -11.46
C VAL A 384 33.11 14.36 -12.31
N GLU A 385 34.17 13.84 -11.70
CA GLU A 385 35.47 13.55 -12.31
C GLU A 385 35.95 12.19 -11.78
N ALA A 386 36.50 11.35 -12.66
CA ALA A 386 37.14 10.08 -12.30
C ALA A 386 38.65 10.21 -12.41
N ARG A 387 39.37 10.14 -11.29
CA ARG A 387 40.85 10.19 -11.27
C ARG A 387 41.41 8.77 -11.29
N GLY A 388 42.16 8.44 -12.35
CA GLY A 388 42.73 7.11 -12.55
C GLY A 388 41.77 6.11 -13.22
N ALA A 389 40.65 6.59 -13.77
CA ALA A 389 39.71 5.82 -14.57
C ALA A 389 39.08 6.73 -15.65
N ASP A 390 38.40 6.14 -16.63
CA ASP A 390 37.71 6.84 -17.72
C ASP A 390 36.17 6.79 -17.58
N ASN A 391 35.68 6.29 -16.45
CA ASN A 391 34.27 6.03 -16.21
C ASN A 391 33.99 5.84 -14.72
N MET A 392 32.72 5.87 -14.31
CA MET A 392 32.29 5.68 -12.92
C MET A 392 30.86 5.16 -12.83
N ASP A 393 30.61 4.28 -11.88
CA ASP A 393 29.31 3.81 -11.41
C ASP A 393 28.99 4.51 -10.08
N LEU A 394 27.88 5.25 -10.07
CA LEU A 394 27.42 6.04 -8.94
C LEU A 394 26.17 5.40 -8.33
N PHE A 395 26.22 5.18 -7.02
CA PHE A 395 25.14 4.64 -6.22
C PHE A 395 24.68 5.70 -5.24
N VAL A 396 23.38 5.99 -5.24
CA VAL A 396 22.77 7.01 -4.38
C VAL A 396 21.75 6.36 -3.48
N VAL A 397 21.81 6.67 -2.19
CA VAL A 397 20.86 6.16 -1.19
C VAL A 397 20.31 7.32 -0.38
N LEU A 398 18.98 7.43 -0.31
CA LEU A 398 18.30 8.32 0.63
C LEU A 398 17.91 7.53 1.87
N LYS A 399 18.41 7.94 3.04
CA LYS A 399 18.16 7.34 4.34
C LYS A 399 17.39 8.29 5.24
N LYS A 400 16.56 7.73 6.11
CA LYS A 400 15.94 8.47 7.20
C LYS A 400 16.68 8.13 8.50
N VAL A 401 17.05 9.15 9.25
CA VAL A 401 17.63 9.02 10.59
C VAL A 401 16.71 9.73 11.56
N ASP A 402 16.30 9.06 12.63
CA ASP A 402 15.42 9.66 13.63
C ASP A 402 16.14 10.67 14.55
N ALA A 403 15.37 11.32 15.42
CA ALA A 403 15.88 12.29 16.40
C ALA A 403 16.92 11.69 17.36
N GLU A 404 16.86 10.38 17.63
CA GLU A 404 17.81 9.65 18.47
C GLU A 404 19.08 9.23 17.70
N GLY A 405 19.13 9.45 16.38
CA GLY A 405 20.27 9.09 15.54
C GLY A 405 20.26 7.66 15.00
N ARG A 406 19.11 6.97 15.07
CA ARG A 406 18.95 5.61 14.55
C ARG A 406 18.47 5.66 13.10
N THR A 407 18.95 4.72 12.28
CA THR A 407 18.45 4.57 10.91
C THR A 407 17.03 4.00 10.94
N VAL A 408 16.12 4.64 10.23
CA VAL A 408 14.74 4.17 10.05
C VAL A 408 14.68 3.38 8.75
N HIS A 409 14.27 2.12 8.86
CA HIS A 409 14.22 1.19 7.74
C HIS A 409 12.82 1.08 7.11
N PHE A 410 12.79 0.61 5.87
CA PHE A 410 11.58 0.39 5.07
C PHE A 410 11.65 -0.97 4.34
N PRO A 411 10.51 -1.55 3.96
CA PRO A 411 10.50 -2.75 3.12
C PRO A 411 11.20 -2.49 1.77
N TRP A 412 12.02 -3.43 1.33
CA TRP A 412 12.67 -3.41 0.01
C TRP A 412 12.62 -4.79 -0.66
N LEU A 413 12.19 -4.81 -1.93
CA LEU A 413 11.96 -6.02 -2.75
C LEU A 413 11.11 -7.09 -2.03
N THR A 414 10.25 -6.68 -1.09
CA THR A 414 9.33 -7.53 -0.29
C THR A 414 9.99 -8.65 0.53
N VAL A 415 11.32 -8.77 0.51
CA VAL A 415 12.06 -9.85 1.18
C VAL A 415 13.07 -9.33 2.21
N ILE A 416 13.30 -8.01 2.26
CA ILE A 416 14.26 -7.36 3.16
C ILE A 416 13.59 -6.25 3.96
N GLU A 417 13.91 -6.20 5.25
CA GLU A 417 13.32 -5.25 6.21
C GLU A 417 14.19 -4.02 6.48
N ASN A 418 15.46 -4.00 6.04
CA ASN A 418 16.42 -2.92 6.30
C ASN A 418 16.55 -1.89 5.16
N GLY A 419 15.58 -1.80 4.26
CA GLY A 419 15.65 -0.94 3.08
C GLY A 419 15.67 0.57 3.39
N PRO A 420 16.18 1.40 2.47
CA PRO A 420 16.25 2.85 2.61
C PRO A 420 14.97 3.55 2.11
N VAL A 421 14.95 4.89 2.14
CA VAL A 421 13.83 5.70 1.64
C VAL A 421 13.72 5.60 0.11
N ALA A 422 14.84 5.70 -0.59
CA ALA A 422 14.92 5.60 -2.05
C ALA A 422 16.35 5.29 -2.53
N PHE A 423 16.45 4.86 -3.78
CA PHE A 423 17.71 4.56 -4.46
C PHE A 423 17.85 5.39 -5.75
N GLY A 424 19.09 5.62 -6.18
CA GLY A 424 19.45 6.10 -7.50
C GLY A 424 20.73 5.44 -8.00
N TYR A 425 20.83 5.28 -9.32
CA TYR A 425 21.95 4.59 -9.98
C TYR A 425 22.30 5.31 -11.27
N LEU A 426 23.59 5.46 -11.57
CA LEU A 426 24.04 5.92 -12.88
C LEU A 426 25.48 5.52 -13.16
N ARG A 427 25.71 4.93 -14.34
CA ARG A 427 27.04 4.90 -14.94
C ARG A 427 27.29 6.23 -15.66
N ALA A 428 28.31 7.00 -15.29
CA ALA A 428 28.50 8.36 -15.81
C ALA A 428 28.69 8.43 -17.33
N SER A 429 29.30 7.43 -17.96
CA SER A 429 29.35 7.35 -19.43
C SER A 429 27.97 7.23 -20.10
N ARG A 430 26.94 6.85 -19.34
CA ARG A 430 25.53 6.73 -19.74
C ARG A 430 24.69 7.99 -19.47
N ARG A 431 25.33 9.11 -19.10
CA ARG A 431 24.68 10.39 -18.73
C ARG A 431 23.89 11.11 -19.84
N GLU A 432 23.92 10.62 -21.08
CA GLU A 432 23.19 11.26 -22.19
C GLU A 432 21.68 11.12 -22.00
N LEU A 433 20.99 12.25 -21.83
CA LEU A 433 19.55 12.33 -21.64
C LEU A 433 18.78 12.18 -22.95
N ASP A 434 17.57 11.64 -22.86
CA ASP A 434 16.53 11.78 -23.88
C ASP A 434 15.72 13.04 -23.56
N GLU A 435 15.96 14.09 -24.35
CA GLU A 435 15.34 15.41 -24.18
C GLU A 435 13.82 15.39 -24.38
N THR A 436 13.26 14.35 -25.00
CA THR A 436 11.80 14.26 -25.23
C THR A 436 11.04 13.66 -24.05
N LYS A 437 11.75 12.95 -23.16
CA LYS A 437 11.18 12.24 -22.00
C LYS A 437 11.64 12.81 -20.67
N THR A 438 12.82 13.40 -20.63
CA THR A 438 13.35 14.04 -19.43
C THR A 438 12.43 15.18 -18.98
N THR A 439 12.17 15.24 -17.69
CA THR A 439 11.52 16.37 -17.04
C THR A 439 12.51 17.06 -16.09
N ASP A 440 12.14 18.22 -15.56
CA ASP A 440 12.99 18.95 -14.62
C ASP A 440 13.39 18.12 -13.40
N PHE A 441 12.51 17.23 -12.94
CA PHE A 441 12.64 16.45 -11.70
C PHE A 441 12.81 14.95 -11.92
N GLN A 442 12.69 14.45 -13.14
CA GLN A 442 12.92 13.04 -13.49
C GLN A 442 13.80 12.97 -14.74
N PRO A 443 15.12 12.74 -14.59
CA PRO A 443 16.00 12.56 -15.73
C PRO A 443 15.71 11.23 -16.42
N TYR A 444 15.65 11.23 -17.75
CA TYR A 444 15.46 10.03 -18.55
C TYR A 444 16.66 9.85 -19.47
N HIS A 445 17.45 8.79 -19.24
CA HIS A 445 18.67 8.54 -20.00
C HIS A 445 18.41 7.75 -21.28
N SER A 446 19.09 8.13 -22.36
CA SER A 446 18.98 7.48 -23.68
C SER A 446 19.61 6.08 -23.70
N HIS A 447 20.74 5.90 -23.00
CA HIS A 447 21.54 4.67 -22.94
C HIS A 447 22.00 4.11 -24.30
N GLN A 448 22.16 4.97 -25.33
CA GLN A 448 22.47 4.52 -26.68
C GLN A 448 23.97 4.31 -26.95
N ARG A 449 24.85 4.92 -26.16
CA ARG A 449 26.30 4.87 -26.31
C ARG A 449 27.00 5.23 -25.01
N ASP A 450 28.30 4.96 -24.95
CA ASP A 450 29.16 5.46 -23.87
C ASP A 450 29.80 6.78 -24.30
N ARG A 451 29.81 7.74 -23.37
CA ARG A 451 30.60 8.96 -23.44
C ARG A 451 31.62 8.91 -22.32
N LEU A 452 32.78 8.31 -22.56
CA LEU A 452 33.83 8.18 -21.54
C LEU A 452 34.27 9.56 -21.00
N LEU A 453 34.93 9.55 -19.84
CA LEU A 453 35.49 10.72 -19.17
C LEU A 453 36.96 10.82 -19.53
N GLU A 454 37.43 12.00 -19.98
CA GLU A 454 38.86 12.22 -20.16
C GLU A 454 39.52 12.61 -18.83
N PRO A 455 40.82 12.35 -18.62
CA PRO A 455 41.53 12.78 -17.42
C PRO A 455 41.42 14.31 -17.21
N GLY A 456 40.84 14.71 -16.08
CA GLY A 456 40.60 16.12 -15.73
C GLY A 456 39.27 16.68 -16.23
N ASP A 457 38.46 15.90 -16.96
CA ASP A 457 37.10 16.30 -17.31
C ASP A 457 36.18 16.29 -16.09
N VAL A 458 35.54 17.43 -15.87
CA VAL A 458 34.44 17.56 -14.90
C VAL A 458 33.13 17.68 -15.67
N VAL A 459 32.28 16.65 -15.58
CA VAL A 459 31.04 16.56 -16.37
C VAL A 459 29.80 16.57 -15.47
N PRO A 460 28.69 17.17 -15.90
CA PRO A 460 27.44 17.08 -15.17
C PRO A 460 26.77 15.72 -15.45
N VAL A 461 26.20 15.13 -14.40
CA VAL A 461 25.35 13.94 -14.46
C VAL A 461 24.05 14.20 -13.70
N ASP A 462 22.94 13.69 -14.23
CA ASP A 462 21.61 13.81 -13.61
C ASP A 462 21.11 12.43 -13.23
N ILE A 463 21.10 12.10 -11.95
CA ILE A 463 20.73 10.77 -11.45
C ILE A 463 19.25 10.77 -11.06
N GLU A 464 18.49 9.82 -11.60
CA GLU A 464 17.11 9.57 -11.17
C GLU A 464 17.14 8.94 -9.78
N ILE A 465 16.38 9.53 -8.85
CA ILE A 465 16.07 8.90 -7.57
C ILE A 465 14.65 8.36 -7.66
N LEU A 466 14.52 7.05 -7.47
CA LEU A 466 13.26 6.32 -7.62
C LEU A 466 12.16 6.94 -6.76
N PRO A 467 10.91 6.98 -7.26
CA PRO A 467 9.83 7.70 -6.60
C PRO A 467 9.53 7.09 -5.22
N THR A 468 9.29 7.97 -4.27
CA THR A 468 9.09 7.60 -2.87
C THR A 468 8.03 8.48 -2.22
N ALA A 469 7.40 7.99 -1.16
CA ALA A 469 6.57 8.79 -0.27
C ALA A 469 7.00 8.53 1.18
N CYS A 470 7.51 9.56 1.87
CA CYS A 470 8.04 9.45 3.21
C CYS A 470 7.88 10.74 4.02
N ARG A 471 7.47 10.59 5.29
CA ARG A 471 7.42 11.66 6.28
C ARG A 471 8.67 11.66 7.15
N PHE A 472 9.19 12.86 7.39
CA PHE A 472 10.22 13.17 8.37
C PHE A 472 9.59 14.02 9.48
N ARG A 473 9.74 13.63 10.74
CA ARG A 473 9.31 14.40 11.91
C ARG A 473 10.30 15.52 12.20
N ALA A 474 9.86 16.51 12.97
CA ALA A 474 10.79 17.42 13.62
C ALA A 474 11.83 16.63 14.43
N GLY A 475 13.11 16.91 14.24
CA GLY A 475 14.25 16.18 14.80
C GLY A 475 14.83 15.11 13.87
N ASP A 476 14.05 14.58 12.92
CA ASP A 476 14.54 13.61 11.94
C ASP A 476 15.50 14.29 10.95
N ARG A 477 16.30 13.46 10.28
CA ARG A 477 17.22 13.88 9.23
C ARG A 477 17.01 13.03 7.98
N LEU A 478 17.01 13.69 6.82
CA LEU A 478 17.26 13.02 5.55
C LEU A 478 18.76 12.97 5.33
N GLN A 479 19.31 11.77 5.22
CA GLN A 479 20.70 11.54 4.87
C GLN A 479 20.78 11.08 3.41
N ILE A 480 21.65 11.69 2.61
CA ILE A 480 22.01 11.21 1.28
C ILE A 480 23.42 10.62 1.34
N SER A 481 23.57 9.41 0.81
CA SER A 481 24.86 8.76 0.60
C SER A 481 25.13 8.61 -0.89
N ILE A 482 26.37 8.91 -1.30
CA ILE A 482 26.90 8.72 -2.64
C ILE A 482 28.13 7.81 -2.53
N SER A 483 28.10 6.67 -3.19
CA SER A 483 29.19 5.68 -3.16
C SER A 483 29.45 5.09 -4.54
N GLY A 484 30.47 4.24 -4.62
CA GLY A 484 30.79 3.44 -5.80
C GLY A 484 30.33 1.97 -5.70
N HIS A 485 29.46 1.65 -4.73
CA HIS A 485 29.01 0.29 -4.47
C HIS A 485 27.55 0.24 -4.00
N ASP A 486 26.93 -0.94 -4.06
CA ASP A 486 25.58 -1.17 -3.54
C ASP A 486 25.44 -0.80 -2.06
N TYR A 487 24.23 -0.41 -1.65
CA TYR A 487 23.90 0.07 -0.30
C TYR A 487 24.35 -0.88 0.82
N GLU A 488 24.13 -2.18 0.65
CA GLU A 488 24.37 -3.21 1.67
C GLU A 488 24.85 -4.50 1.01
N LYS A 489 25.58 -5.31 1.78
CA LYS A 489 26.06 -6.63 1.31
C LYS A 489 25.11 -7.72 1.82
N TYR A 490 24.45 -8.41 0.89
CA TYR A 490 23.54 -9.52 1.20
C TYR A 490 24.12 -10.88 0.79
N PRO A 491 23.67 -12.00 1.38
CA PRO A 491 24.04 -13.34 0.91
C PRO A 491 23.57 -13.62 -0.54
N PRO A 492 24.37 -14.27 -1.41
CA PRO A 492 24.06 -14.46 -2.85
C PRO A 492 22.74 -15.14 -3.21
N MET A 493 22.03 -15.75 -2.26
CA MET A 493 20.75 -16.43 -2.51
C MET A 493 19.53 -15.52 -2.30
N ILE A 494 19.70 -14.33 -1.71
CA ILE A 494 18.58 -13.40 -1.51
C ILE A 494 18.32 -12.67 -2.84
N PRO A 495 17.10 -12.67 -3.38
CA PRO A 495 16.77 -12.08 -4.68
C PRO A 495 16.69 -10.55 -4.59
N VAL A 496 17.82 -9.90 -4.33
CA VAL A 496 17.98 -8.45 -4.40
C VAL A 496 18.82 -8.04 -5.59
N ALA A 497 18.56 -6.84 -6.10
CA ALA A 497 19.38 -6.27 -7.16
C ALA A 497 20.81 -6.02 -6.65
N ARG A 498 21.82 -6.45 -7.41
CA ARG A 498 23.24 -6.20 -7.16
C ARG A 498 23.99 -5.85 -8.43
N HIS A 499 25.11 -5.17 -8.24
CA HIS A 499 25.96 -4.67 -9.32
C HIS A 499 27.40 -5.09 -9.07
N GLY A 500 27.63 -6.41 -9.00
CA GLY A 500 28.93 -7.00 -8.65
C GLY A 500 30.01 -6.83 -9.72
N GLN A 501 29.63 -6.45 -10.95
CA GLN A 501 30.55 -6.14 -12.05
C GLN A 501 30.69 -4.62 -12.23
N THR A 502 31.25 -3.97 -11.21
CA THR A 502 31.56 -2.54 -11.26
C THR A 502 32.74 -2.25 -12.19
N ILE A 503 32.70 -1.10 -12.85
CA ILE A 503 33.84 -0.53 -13.60
C ILE A 503 34.72 0.39 -12.74
N ASN A 504 34.31 0.65 -11.49
CA ASN A 504 34.94 1.64 -10.62
C ASN A 504 36.39 1.32 -10.32
N GLN A 505 37.25 2.32 -10.48
CA GLN A 505 38.68 2.27 -10.23
C GLN A 505 39.18 3.65 -9.80
N GLY A 506 40.27 3.68 -9.03
CA GLY A 506 40.90 4.93 -8.62
C GLY A 506 40.03 5.75 -7.65
N THR A 507 39.89 7.04 -7.91
CA THR A 507 39.24 7.99 -7.00
C THR A 507 38.10 8.71 -7.71
N HIS A 508 36.91 8.66 -7.13
CA HIS A 508 35.79 9.49 -7.55
C HIS A 508 35.90 10.87 -6.92
N VAL A 509 35.62 11.90 -7.70
CA VAL A 509 35.66 13.31 -7.29
C VAL A 509 34.34 13.95 -7.64
N ILE A 510 33.72 14.58 -6.65
CA ILE A 510 32.48 15.34 -6.82
C ILE A 510 32.77 16.82 -6.57
N HIS A 511 32.39 17.65 -7.54
CA HIS A 511 32.60 19.09 -7.55
C HIS A 511 31.33 19.83 -7.15
N PHE A 512 31.48 20.89 -6.37
CA PHE A 512 30.40 21.68 -5.78
C PHE A 512 30.70 23.17 -5.79
N GLY A 513 29.65 23.99 -5.81
CA GLY A 513 29.73 25.44 -5.65
C GLY A 513 30.31 26.17 -6.87
N GLY A 514 30.19 27.50 -6.87
CA GLY A 514 30.58 28.34 -8.01
C GLY A 514 29.85 27.91 -9.28
N LYS A 515 30.61 27.47 -10.30
CA LYS A 515 30.04 26.95 -11.56
C LYS A 515 29.50 25.52 -11.48
N TYR A 516 29.84 24.77 -10.43
CA TYR A 516 29.44 23.37 -10.25
C TYR A 516 28.16 23.29 -9.41
N ASP A 517 27.01 23.41 -10.09
CA ASP A 517 25.67 23.41 -9.51
C ASP A 517 25.16 22.02 -9.10
N SER A 518 25.98 21.24 -8.38
CA SER A 518 25.54 19.95 -7.82
C SER A 518 24.43 20.16 -6.77
N PHE A 519 23.28 19.50 -6.92
CA PHE A 519 22.13 19.62 -6.02
C PHE A 519 21.29 18.34 -5.94
N LEU A 520 20.68 18.11 -4.78
CA LEU A 520 19.56 17.20 -4.60
C LEU A 520 18.24 17.98 -4.74
N GLN A 521 17.37 17.56 -5.65
CA GLN A 521 16.04 18.13 -5.83
C GLN A 521 14.99 17.20 -5.24
N LEU A 522 14.22 17.71 -4.26
CA LEU A 522 13.28 16.92 -3.47
C LEU A 522 11.82 17.28 -3.80
N PRO A 523 10.92 16.27 -3.90
CA PRO A 523 9.51 16.47 -4.17
C PRO A 523 8.75 16.73 -2.86
N THR A 524 8.67 17.98 -2.44
CA THR A 524 8.10 18.35 -1.15
C THR A 524 6.59 18.59 -1.26
N LEU A 525 5.82 18.01 -0.35
CA LEU A 525 4.40 18.29 -0.21
C LEU A 525 4.16 19.20 1.00
N PRO A 526 3.14 20.08 0.96
CA PRO A 526 2.71 20.80 2.15
C PRO A 526 2.36 19.78 3.25
N PRO A 527 2.93 19.90 4.45
CA PRO A 527 2.60 19.00 5.54
C PRO A 527 1.11 19.15 5.87
N VAL A 528 0.40 18.02 5.95
CA VAL A 528 -1.00 18.03 6.38
C VAL A 528 -1.02 18.39 7.87
N SER A 529 -1.57 19.55 8.21
CA SER A 529 -1.69 20.01 9.59
C SER A 529 -2.41 18.97 10.46
N GLY A 530 -1.80 18.58 11.59
CA GLY A 530 -2.32 17.55 12.50
C GLY A 530 -2.00 16.10 12.11
N SER A 531 -1.21 15.87 11.05
CA SER A 531 -0.81 14.50 10.68
C SER A 531 0.14 13.83 11.68
N SER A 532 0.84 14.61 12.51
CA SER A 532 1.68 14.12 13.62
C SER A 532 0.89 13.63 14.85
N LEU A 533 -0.45 13.65 14.80
CA LEU A 533 -1.36 13.14 15.84
C LEU A 533 -2.37 12.10 15.30
N ASN A 534 -2.21 11.62 14.06
CA ASN A 534 -3.21 10.76 13.41
C ASN A 534 -3.16 9.28 13.84
N HIS A 535 -3.10 9.02 15.15
CA HIS A 535 -3.75 7.83 15.69
C HIS A 535 -5.29 7.98 15.73
N GLY A 536 -5.84 9.15 15.37
CA GLY A 536 -7.27 9.44 15.53
C GLY A 536 -7.85 10.44 14.53
N LYS A 537 -8.17 9.98 13.33
CA LYS A 537 -9.32 10.51 12.57
C LYS A 537 -10.36 9.41 12.32
N THR A 538 -10.44 8.48 13.26
CA THR A 538 -11.51 7.49 13.27
C THR A 538 -12.84 8.19 13.56
N VAL A 539 -13.87 7.77 12.85
CA VAL A 539 -15.25 8.09 13.21
C VAL A 539 -15.61 7.19 14.38
N LYS A 540 -15.95 7.82 15.51
CA LYS A 540 -16.41 7.14 16.71
C LYS A 540 -17.93 7.15 16.73
N MET A 541 -18.53 5.96 16.85
CA MET A 541 -19.90 5.84 17.33
C MET A 541 -19.86 5.65 18.83
N SER A 542 -20.42 6.62 19.53
CA SER A 542 -20.53 6.58 20.98
C SER A 542 -21.98 6.47 21.39
N MET A 543 -22.27 5.66 22.40
CA MET A 543 -23.62 5.42 22.90
C MET A 543 -23.63 5.40 24.43
N VAL A 544 -24.66 5.98 25.02
CA VAL A 544 -24.99 5.87 26.45
C VAL A 544 -26.35 5.23 26.64
N ALA A 545 -26.44 4.35 27.63
CA ALA A 545 -27.61 3.51 27.87
C ALA A 545 -27.81 3.15 29.35
N ASN A 546 -29.03 2.76 29.72
CA ASN A 546 -29.35 2.12 31.00
C ASN A 546 -29.34 0.61 30.88
N ARG A 547 -29.00 -0.08 31.98
CA ARG A 547 -29.21 -1.53 32.04
C ARG A 547 -30.70 -1.86 31.99
N VAL A 548 -31.00 -3.10 31.62
CA VAL A 548 -32.38 -3.62 31.69
C VAL A 548 -32.90 -3.58 33.13
N LYS A 549 -34.05 -2.93 33.33
CA LYS A 549 -34.71 -2.83 34.65
C LYS A 549 -34.88 -4.20 35.32
N GLY A 550 -34.45 -4.28 36.58
CA GLY A 550 -34.57 -5.48 37.41
C GLY A 550 -33.41 -6.49 37.29
N TRP A 551 -32.39 -6.20 36.48
CA TRP A 551 -31.14 -6.99 36.51
C TRP A 551 -30.29 -6.61 37.73
N SER A 552 -29.65 -7.61 38.35
CA SER A 552 -28.64 -7.37 39.39
C SER A 552 -27.37 -6.77 38.79
N ASP A 553 -26.53 -6.17 39.65
CA ASP A 553 -25.22 -5.64 39.25
C ASP A 553 -24.35 -6.74 38.64
N GLU A 554 -24.30 -7.92 39.26
CA GLU A 554 -23.47 -9.05 38.80
C GLU A 554 -23.93 -9.54 37.43
N LYS A 555 -25.24 -9.69 37.24
CA LYS A 555 -25.81 -10.12 35.95
C LYS A 555 -25.47 -9.10 34.87
N PHE A 556 -25.67 -7.82 35.14
CA PHE A 556 -25.42 -6.77 34.16
C PHE A 556 -23.96 -6.71 33.73
N VAL A 557 -23.03 -6.72 34.69
CA VAL A 557 -21.60 -6.68 34.40
C VAL A 557 -21.20 -7.91 33.57
N ALA A 558 -21.61 -9.11 33.98
CA ALA A 558 -21.30 -10.35 33.25
C ALA A 558 -21.81 -10.33 31.80
N GLU A 559 -23.01 -9.81 31.57
CA GLU A 559 -23.62 -9.70 30.24
C GLU A 559 -22.93 -8.63 29.38
N TYR A 560 -22.64 -7.46 29.95
CA TYR A 560 -22.07 -6.33 29.20
C TYR A 560 -20.58 -6.51 28.87
N THR A 561 -19.75 -6.81 29.87
CA THR A 561 -18.30 -6.95 29.69
C THR A 561 -17.86 -8.34 29.25
N GLY A 562 -18.74 -9.33 29.37
CA GLY A 562 -18.48 -10.72 28.97
C GLY A 562 -19.16 -11.08 27.66
N ILE A 563 -20.48 -11.32 27.72
CA ILE A 563 -21.24 -11.89 26.60
C ILE A 563 -21.31 -10.92 25.41
N HIS A 564 -21.78 -9.69 25.63
CA HIS A 564 -21.90 -8.69 24.56
C HIS A 564 -20.54 -8.31 23.98
N ALA A 565 -19.55 -8.09 24.84
CA ALA A 565 -18.17 -7.81 24.45
C ALA A 565 -17.62 -8.91 23.50
N ASN A 566 -17.78 -10.18 23.85
CA ASN A 566 -17.33 -11.31 23.04
C ASN A 566 -18.10 -11.42 21.71
N MET A 567 -19.42 -11.23 21.72
CA MET A 567 -20.22 -11.23 20.49
C MET A 567 -19.75 -10.14 19.52
N THR A 568 -19.56 -8.91 20.01
CA THR A 568 -19.09 -7.79 19.20
C THR A 568 -17.65 -8.00 18.72
N LYS A 569 -16.78 -8.61 19.54
CA LYS A 569 -15.43 -9.01 19.13
C LYS A 569 -15.43 -10.04 18.01
N GLN A 570 -16.25 -11.09 18.11
CA GLN A 570 -16.42 -12.08 17.04
C GLN A 570 -16.96 -11.43 15.77
N LEU A 571 -17.98 -10.58 15.90
CA LEU A 571 -18.53 -9.84 14.76
C LEU A 571 -17.49 -8.96 14.09
N SER A 572 -16.59 -8.34 14.85
CA SER A 572 -15.50 -7.52 14.30
C SER A 572 -14.59 -8.30 13.35
N GLN A 573 -14.48 -9.63 13.47
CA GLN A 573 -13.70 -10.45 12.52
C GLN A 573 -14.35 -10.49 11.13
N PHE A 574 -15.68 -10.40 11.08
CA PHE A 574 -16.45 -10.41 9.83
C PHE A 574 -16.79 -9.02 9.30
N VAL A 575 -16.61 -7.98 10.13
CA VAL A 575 -16.86 -6.58 9.78
C VAL A 575 -15.52 -5.83 9.77
N PRO A 576 -14.81 -5.79 8.62
CA PRO A 576 -13.38 -5.46 8.56
C PRO A 576 -13.05 -4.03 8.95
N PHE A 577 -14.05 -3.15 9.03
CA PHE A 577 -13.86 -1.72 9.24
C PHE A 577 -14.01 -1.26 10.69
N LEU A 578 -14.53 -2.10 11.57
CA LEU A 578 -14.59 -1.82 13.00
C LEU A 578 -13.20 -2.05 13.61
N ARG A 579 -12.58 -0.97 14.09
CA ARG A 579 -11.16 -0.90 14.50
C ARG A 579 -10.97 -0.99 16.00
N SER A 580 -11.79 -0.32 16.77
CA SER A 580 -11.69 -0.36 18.23
C SER A 580 -13.05 -0.48 18.87
N TYR A 581 -13.07 -1.10 20.03
CA TYR A 581 -14.22 -1.15 20.91
C TYR A 581 -13.79 -0.98 22.37
N THR A 582 -14.15 0.16 22.93
CA THR A 582 -14.00 0.47 24.36
C THR A 582 -15.36 0.51 25.03
N GLN A 583 -15.45 -0.10 26.21
CA GLN A 583 -16.57 -0.04 27.12
C GLN A 583 -16.13 0.70 28.38
N VAL A 584 -16.97 1.61 28.86
CA VAL A 584 -16.86 2.18 30.21
C VAL A 584 -18.10 1.76 30.96
N VAL A 585 -17.91 0.91 31.98
CA VAL A 585 -18.99 0.47 32.86
C VAL A 585 -19.05 1.45 34.03
N GLY A 586 -20.18 2.13 34.21
CA GLY A 586 -20.48 2.76 35.49
C GLY A 586 -20.51 1.67 36.56
N VAL A 587 -19.44 1.59 37.35
CA VAL A 587 -19.36 0.64 38.48
C VAL A 587 -20.55 0.92 39.40
N PRO A 588 -21.12 -0.04 40.15
CA PRO A 588 -22.09 0.29 41.18
C PRO A 588 -21.41 1.17 42.25
N LYS A 589 -21.57 2.50 42.13
CA LYS A 589 -20.98 3.59 42.94
C LYS A 589 -19.50 3.95 42.63
N PRO A 590 -19.16 4.56 41.47
CA PRO A 590 -17.95 5.36 41.41
C PRO A 590 -18.27 6.65 42.17
N SER A 591 -17.62 6.89 43.31
CA SER A 591 -17.86 8.09 44.15
C SER A 591 -17.29 9.38 43.55
N VAL A 592 -17.28 9.52 42.21
CA VAL A 592 -16.90 10.76 41.54
C VAL A 592 -18.17 11.61 41.47
N ASN A 593 -18.30 12.59 42.36
CA ASN A 593 -19.35 13.61 42.21
C ASN A 593 -19.01 14.44 40.98
N THR A 594 -19.66 14.15 39.84
CA THR A 594 -19.33 14.77 38.56
C THR A 594 -19.83 16.20 38.43
N PHE A 595 -19.18 16.88 37.51
CA PHE A 595 -19.53 18.18 36.99
C PHE A 595 -20.89 18.15 36.23
N CYS A 596 -21.96 18.68 36.84
CA CYS A 596 -23.31 18.92 36.28
C CYS A 596 -24.19 17.74 35.77
N ILE A 597 -25.29 17.55 36.53
CA ILE A 597 -26.67 17.07 36.22
C ILE A 597 -26.95 15.57 36.08
N ASN A 598 -27.60 15.09 37.15
CA ASN A 598 -28.55 13.99 37.27
C ASN A 598 -27.99 12.57 37.02
N GLN A 599 -27.47 11.97 38.09
CA GLN A 599 -27.08 10.55 38.20
C GLN A 599 -28.21 9.54 37.89
N SER A 600 -29.40 9.97 37.46
CA SER A 600 -30.57 9.10 37.36
C SER A 600 -30.86 8.52 35.97
N ARG A 601 -29.95 8.61 34.98
CA ARG A 601 -30.35 8.25 33.60
C ARG A 601 -29.45 7.39 32.72
N PHE A 602 -28.16 7.19 32.97
CA PHE A 602 -27.33 6.31 32.11
C PHE A 602 -26.22 5.65 32.90
N GLU A 603 -25.97 4.36 32.65
CA GLU A 603 -25.12 3.51 33.48
C GLU A 603 -23.88 2.98 32.75
N VAL A 604 -23.85 3.08 31.41
CA VAL A 604 -22.72 2.65 30.59
C VAL A 604 -22.47 3.59 29.42
N ALA A 605 -21.22 3.66 29.00
CA ALA A 605 -20.81 4.24 27.72
C ALA A 605 -20.09 3.19 26.88
N THR A 606 -20.45 3.12 25.60
CA THR A 606 -19.76 2.32 24.57
C THR A 606 -19.19 3.27 23.54
N VAL A 607 -17.92 3.07 23.16
CA VAL A 607 -17.25 3.83 22.11
C VAL A 607 -16.66 2.85 21.09
N LEU A 608 -17.15 2.92 19.87
CA LEU A 608 -16.76 2.05 18.74
C LEU A 608 -16.10 2.90 17.66
N GLY A 609 -14.96 2.48 17.11
CA GLY A 609 -14.17 3.25 16.15
C GLY A 609 -14.14 2.65 14.74
N TRP A 610 -14.35 3.48 13.71
CA TRP A 610 -14.20 3.16 12.28
C TRP A 610 -13.25 4.12 11.58
N SER A 611 -12.69 3.73 10.44
CA SER A 611 -11.79 4.62 9.68
C SER A 611 -12.50 5.78 8.96
N SER A 612 -13.81 5.70 8.72
CA SER A 612 -14.62 6.78 8.15
C SER A 612 -16.12 6.53 8.35
N LEU A 613 -16.93 7.55 8.10
CA LEU A 613 -18.39 7.48 8.22
C LEU A 613 -19.00 6.48 7.21
N THR A 614 -18.50 6.44 5.98
CA THR A 614 -18.92 5.47 4.95
C THR A 614 -18.60 4.03 5.34
N LYS A 615 -17.48 3.81 6.02
CA LYS A 615 -17.09 2.47 6.49
C LYS A 615 -17.92 2.03 7.69
N LEU A 616 -18.35 2.97 8.53
CA LEU A 616 -19.32 2.73 9.60
C LEU A 616 -20.67 2.34 9.01
N GLU A 617 -21.18 3.10 8.04
CA GLU A 617 -22.42 2.78 7.31
C GLU A 617 -22.36 1.39 6.64
N GLY A 618 -21.28 1.11 5.90
CA GLY A 618 -21.07 -0.19 5.25
C GLY A 618 -21.02 -1.36 6.25
N SER A 619 -20.60 -1.10 7.49
CA SER A 619 -20.56 -2.10 8.56
C SER A 619 -21.97 -2.51 9.00
N PHE A 620 -22.91 -1.57 9.14
CA PHE A 620 -24.31 -1.88 9.44
C PHE A 620 -25.04 -2.60 8.32
N HIS A 621 -24.63 -2.34 7.09
CA HIS A 621 -25.20 -2.98 5.91
C HIS A 621 -24.60 -4.36 5.62
N HIS A 622 -23.56 -4.77 6.35
CA HIS A 622 -22.90 -6.06 6.15
C HIS A 622 -23.81 -7.23 6.54
N PRO A 623 -23.93 -8.30 5.72
CA PRO A 623 -24.81 -9.44 6.01
C PRO A 623 -24.57 -10.09 7.37
N SER A 624 -23.30 -10.28 7.77
CA SER A 624 -22.97 -10.85 9.09
C SER A 624 -23.37 -9.93 10.26
N TYR A 625 -23.32 -8.61 10.06
CA TYR A 625 -23.83 -7.65 11.04
C TYR A 625 -25.35 -7.81 11.16
N LYS A 626 -26.08 -7.74 10.04
CA LYS A 626 -27.55 -7.93 10.04
C LYS A 626 -28.00 -9.28 10.60
N ALA A 627 -27.25 -10.35 10.36
CA ALA A 627 -27.55 -11.68 10.86
C ALA A 627 -27.34 -11.85 12.38
N SER A 628 -26.57 -10.96 13.01
CA SER A 628 -26.22 -11.02 14.45
C SER A 628 -26.84 -9.89 15.27
N ALA A 629 -27.12 -8.75 14.63
CA ALA A 629 -27.67 -7.56 15.23
C ALA A 629 -29.00 -7.89 15.94
N GLY A 630 -29.08 -7.56 17.23
CA GLY A 630 -30.34 -7.57 18.00
C GLY A 630 -30.66 -8.89 18.69
N LYS A 631 -29.78 -9.90 18.53
CA LYS A 631 -29.93 -11.20 19.21
C LYS A 631 -29.65 -11.16 20.71
N HIS A 632 -28.90 -10.17 21.18
CA HIS A 632 -28.54 -10.00 22.59
C HIS A 632 -28.78 -8.55 23.02
N VAL A 633 -29.54 -8.38 24.10
CA VAL A 633 -29.99 -7.08 24.60
C VAL A 633 -29.65 -7.01 26.08
N PHE A 634 -28.77 -6.09 26.45
CA PHE A 634 -28.30 -5.86 27.83
C PHE A 634 -28.68 -4.47 28.35
N THR A 635 -29.32 -3.65 27.51
CA THR A 635 -29.73 -2.26 27.77
C THR A 635 -31.17 -2.02 27.38
N GLU A 636 -31.80 -1.01 27.96
CA GLU A 636 -33.13 -0.55 27.52
C GLU A 636 -33.07 0.03 26.10
N SER A 637 -34.20 0.06 25.38
CA SER A 637 -34.27 0.48 23.97
C SER A 637 -34.04 1.98 23.73
N ALA A 638 -33.97 2.80 24.78
CA ALA A 638 -33.72 4.23 24.69
C ALA A 638 -32.21 4.53 24.78
N PHE A 639 -31.61 4.89 23.64
CA PHE A 639 -30.20 5.25 23.53
C PHE A 639 -30.03 6.73 23.17
N ILE A 640 -29.00 7.35 23.71
CA ILE A 640 -28.46 8.61 23.19
C ILE A 640 -27.10 8.27 22.58
N GLY A 641 -26.88 8.73 21.36
CA GLY A 641 -25.66 8.47 20.62
C GLY A 641 -25.06 9.73 19.99
N SER A 642 -23.80 9.62 19.58
CA SER A 642 -23.13 10.62 18.75
C SER A 642 -22.18 9.92 17.78
N LEU A 643 -22.19 10.39 16.54
CA LEU A 643 -21.11 10.14 15.60
C LEU A 643 -20.14 11.30 15.73
N SER A 644 -18.91 11.01 16.14
CA SER A 644 -17.94 12.05 16.46
C SER A 644 -16.57 11.74 15.87
N GLN A 645 -15.73 12.76 15.76
CA GLN A 645 -14.34 12.62 15.33
C GLN A 645 -13.46 13.47 16.23
N ALA A 646 -12.24 13.02 16.51
CA ALA A 646 -11.31 13.76 17.35
C ALA A 646 -11.08 15.18 16.79
N PHE A 647 -11.28 16.17 17.65
CA PHE A 647 -11.00 17.59 17.40
C PHE A 647 -9.70 17.98 18.09
N GLU A 648 -9.53 17.58 19.35
CA GLU A 648 -8.30 17.76 20.14
C GLU A 648 -7.97 16.47 20.88
N ASP A 649 -6.68 16.18 21.00
CA ASP A 649 -6.13 15.00 21.67
C ASP A 649 -4.88 15.43 22.43
N ILE A 650 -5.00 15.50 23.75
CA ILE A 650 -3.98 16.03 24.64
C ILE A 650 -3.47 14.87 25.49
N VAL A 651 -2.22 14.49 25.28
CA VAL A 651 -1.55 13.48 26.09
C VAL A 651 -0.66 14.18 27.10
N PHE A 652 -1.03 14.10 28.38
CA PHE A 652 -0.31 14.76 29.48
C PHE A 652 0.82 13.89 30.01
N ASP A 653 0.63 12.56 29.99
CA ASP A 653 1.67 11.58 30.35
C ASP A 653 1.61 10.40 29.36
N PRO A 654 2.38 10.45 28.26
CA PRO A 654 2.33 9.43 27.22
C PRO A 654 2.83 8.07 27.70
N ILE A 655 3.86 8.04 28.56
CA ILE A 655 4.48 6.81 29.04
C ILE A 655 3.51 6.07 29.97
N MET A 656 2.91 6.79 30.93
CA MET A 656 1.92 6.19 31.83
C MET A 656 0.63 5.84 31.11
N PHE A 657 0.22 6.64 30.12
CA PHE A 657 -0.95 6.31 29.30
C PHE A 657 -0.73 5.01 28.52
N GLU A 658 0.42 4.83 27.88
CA GLU A 658 0.71 3.61 27.10
C GLU A 658 0.79 2.36 27.99
N ASN A 659 1.39 2.48 29.17
CA ASN A 659 1.56 1.37 30.12
C ASN A 659 0.35 1.15 31.06
N ARG A 660 -0.74 1.90 30.87
CA ARG A 660 -1.86 1.89 31.81
C ARG A 660 -2.50 0.50 31.90
N GLN A 661 -2.62 -0.01 33.12
CA GLN A 661 -3.42 -1.19 33.42
C GLN A 661 -4.51 -0.80 34.39
N ASN A 662 -5.75 -1.26 34.14
CA ASN A 662 -6.92 -0.89 34.95
C ASN A 662 -7.18 0.62 35.03
N ALA A 663 -6.95 1.34 33.93
CA ALA A 663 -7.19 2.77 33.85
C ALA A 663 -8.65 3.12 34.19
N PHE A 664 -8.83 4.33 34.70
CA PHE A 664 -10.14 4.89 34.99
C PHE A 664 -10.47 5.93 33.94
N GLU A 665 -11.61 5.78 33.28
CA GLU A 665 -12.06 6.67 32.20
C GLU A 665 -13.33 7.41 32.62
N VAL A 666 -13.36 8.70 32.33
CA VAL A 666 -14.56 9.54 32.41
C VAL A 666 -14.93 9.98 31.01
N VAL A 667 -16.13 9.63 30.56
CA VAL A 667 -16.69 10.02 29.26
C VAL A 667 -17.82 11.00 29.49
N ALA A 668 -17.72 12.20 28.93
CA ALA A 668 -18.75 13.23 29.02
C ALA A 668 -19.32 13.58 27.64
N PHE A 669 -20.64 13.60 27.53
CA PHE A 669 -21.39 13.99 26.33
C PHE A 669 -21.96 15.36 26.54
N LEU A 670 -21.49 16.33 25.75
CA LEU A 670 -21.88 17.74 25.81
C LEU A 670 -23.07 17.98 24.88
N PRO A 671 -24.29 18.23 25.39
CA PRO A 671 -25.47 18.40 24.57
C PRO A 671 -25.51 19.79 23.95
N ARG A 672 -26.14 19.89 22.79
CA ARG A 672 -26.44 21.15 22.12
C ARG A 672 -27.37 21.99 22.98
N SER A 673 -27.08 23.29 23.05
CA SER A 673 -27.94 24.26 23.73
C SER A 673 -29.32 24.36 23.07
N SER A 674 -30.37 24.53 23.89
CA SER A 674 -31.75 24.73 23.42
C SER A 674 -31.95 26.05 22.68
N THR A 675 -30.98 26.96 22.73
CA THR A 675 -30.98 28.25 22.03
C THR A 675 -30.60 28.13 20.54
N GLY A 676 -30.22 26.93 20.07
CA GLY A 676 -29.93 26.67 18.65
C GLY A 676 -28.61 27.25 18.14
N GLN A 677 -27.69 27.62 19.05
CA GLN A 677 -26.36 28.08 18.64
C GLN A 677 -25.56 26.94 17.97
N ILE A 678 -24.97 27.25 16.81
CA ILE A 678 -24.11 26.33 16.07
C ILE A 678 -22.82 26.15 16.89
N ILE A 679 -22.41 24.90 17.08
CA ILE A 679 -21.13 24.59 17.73
C ILE A 679 -20.02 24.99 16.78
N THR A 680 -19.21 25.95 17.21
CA THR A 680 -18.09 26.44 16.41
C THR A 680 -16.78 25.77 16.80
N ASP A 681 -15.83 25.76 15.89
CA ASP A 681 -14.45 25.37 16.20
C ASP A 681 -13.86 26.26 17.32
N SER A 682 -14.34 27.50 17.48
CA SER A 682 -13.92 28.40 18.57
C SER A 682 -14.39 27.89 19.93
N ASP A 683 -15.64 27.42 20.03
CA ASP A 683 -16.18 26.86 21.26
C ASP A 683 -15.41 25.60 21.69
N LEU A 684 -15.12 24.72 20.73
CA LEU A 684 -14.33 23.51 20.96
C LEU A 684 -12.88 23.83 21.34
N LYS A 685 -12.23 24.79 20.67
CA LYS A 685 -10.88 25.26 21.03
C LYS A 685 -10.84 25.85 22.43
N SER A 686 -11.81 26.71 22.76
CA SER A 686 -11.92 27.29 24.10
C SER A 686 -12.08 26.21 25.15
N ARG A 687 -12.89 25.18 24.88
CA ARG A 687 -13.08 24.06 25.80
C ARG A 687 -11.81 23.22 25.99
N ALA A 688 -11.14 22.85 24.90
CA ALA A 688 -9.90 22.08 24.97
C ALA A 688 -8.78 22.85 25.69
N GLN A 689 -8.70 24.17 25.49
CA GLN A 689 -7.74 25.03 26.17
C GLN A 689 -7.97 25.05 27.69
N VAL A 690 -9.22 25.13 28.13
CA VAL A 690 -9.58 25.01 29.56
C VAL A 690 -9.07 23.70 30.16
N VAL A 691 -9.30 22.56 29.47
CA VAL A 691 -8.85 21.25 29.96
C VAL A 691 -7.32 21.15 29.95
N ARG A 692 -6.66 21.72 28.94
CA ARG A 692 -5.19 21.80 28.86
C ARG A 692 -4.58 22.50 30.07
N GLU A 693 -5.19 23.60 30.52
CA GLU A 693 -4.68 24.39 31.65
C GLU A 693 -4.87 23.66 32.98
N ILE A 694 -6.05 23.09 33.22
CA ILE A 694 -6.34 22.44 34.51
C ILE A 694 -5.79 21.01 34.62
N GLY A 695 -5.45 20.38 33.49
CA GLY A 695 -4.99 18.98 33.38
C GLY A 695 -3.50 18.76 33.59
N GLN A 696 -2.68 19.81 33.53
CA GLN A 696 -1.23 19.70 33.68
C GLN A 696 -0.83 19.33 35.12
N GLY A 697 0.00 18.29 35.26
CA GLY A 697 0.64 17.92 36.52
C GLY A 697 -0.28 17.30 37.58
N VAL A 698 -1.48 16.84 37.20
CA VAL A 698 -2.54 16.41 38.15
C VAL A 698 -3.13 15.03 37.84
N GLY A 699 -2.29 14.09 37.41
CA GLY A 699 -2.65 12.67 37.26
C GLY A 699 -3.60 12.32 36.10
N LEU A 700 -4.11 13.32 35.37
CA LEU A 700 -4.77 13.13 34.07
C LEU A 700 -3.72 12.66 33.06
N LEU A 701 -3.94 11.51 32.43
CA LEU A 701 -2.98 10.91 31.49
C LEU A 701 -3.23 11.37 30.05
N ARG A 702 -4.49 11.42 29.65
CA ARG A 702 -4.93 11.82 28.31
C ARG A 702 -6.33 12.43 28.35
N TYR A 703 -6.56 13.41 27.49
CA TYR A 703 -7.86 14.01 27.21
C TYR A 703 -8.13 14.01 25.71
N VAL A 704 -9.34 13.61 25.31
CA VAL A 704 -9.77 13.71 23.90
C VAL A 704 -11.10 14.44 23.83
N LEU A 705 -11.15 15.52 23.07
CA LEU A 705 -12.37 16.22 22.67
C LEU A 705 -12.74 15.79 21.25
N ASN A 706 -13.92 15.22 21.08
CA ASN A 706 -14.45 14.82 19.79
C ASN A 706 -15.58 15.77 19.39
N ARG A 707 -15.50 16.31 18.17
CA ARG A 707 -16.59 17.09 17.56
C ARG A 707 -17.68 16.16 17.05
N ASP A 708 -18.94 16.56 17.19
CA ASP A 708 -20.03 15.87 16.52
C ASP A 708 -19.91 16.05 15.00
N ILE A 709 -20.12 14.95 14.28
CA ILE A 709 -20.17 14.86 12.82
C ILE A 709 -21.42 14.10 12.36
N THR A 710 -22.41 13.98 13.25
CA THR A 710 -23.65 13.27 12.94
C THR A 710 -24.35 13.95 11.76
N PRO A 711 -24.75 13.19 10.72
CA PRO A 711 -25.49 13.75 9.59
C PRO A 711 -26.75 14.48 10.03
N ALA A 712 -27.15 15.52 9.28
CA ALA A 712 -28.34 16.30 9.57
C ALA A 712 -29.64 15.46 9.61
N ASN A 713 -29.67 14.34 8.88
CA ASN A 713 -30.75 13.36 8.92
C ASN A 713 -30.19 11.97 9.31
N PRO A 714 -30.01 11.69 10.61
CA PRO A 714 -29.44 10.42 11.08
C PRO A 714 -30.37 9.23 10.84
N SER A 715 -31.68 9.45 10.67
CA SER A 715 -32.66 8.39 10.42
C SER A 715 -32.36 7.60 9.13
N VAL A 716 -31.88 8.28 8.09
CA VAL A 716 -31.43 7.61 6.85
C VAL A 716 -30.20 6.75 7.09
N PHE A 717 -29.33 7.19 8.00
CA PHE A 717 -28.05 6.55 8.29
C PHE A 717 -28.20 5.26 9.12
N PHE A 718 -29.19 5.22 10.01
CA PHE A 718 -29.45 4.08 10.90
C PHE A 718 -30.68 3.26 10.52
N LYS A 719 -31.28 3.51 9.35
CA LYS A 719 -32.47 2.81 8.88
C LYS A 719 -32.27 1.30 8.86
N ASP A 720 -33.29 0.54 9.28
CA ASP A 720 -33.28 -0.92 9.32
C ASP A 720 -32.18 -1.49 10.26
N THR A 721 -31.75 -0.69 11.24
CA THR A 721 -30.82 -1.10 12.31
C THR A 721 -31.50 -0.94 13.67
N LEU A 722 -30.89 -1.51 14.73
CA LEU A 722 -31.39 -1.34 16.11
C LEU A 722 -31.24 0.08 16.64
N PHE A 723 -30.47 0.92 15.95
CA PHE A 723 -30.18 2.28 16.35
C PHE A 723 -31.10 3.32 15.70
N GLU A 724 -32.05 2.88 14.86
CA GLU A 724 -32.94 3.75 14.10
C GLU A 724 -33.74 4.72 14.98
N ASN A 725 -34.15 4.27 16.17
CA ASN A 725 -34.97 5.03 17.10
C ASN A 725 -34.17 5.76 18.19
N ALA A 726 -32.83 5.75 18.12
CA ALA A 726 -31.99 6.42 19.10
C ALA A 726 -31.89 7.93 18.85
N ASP A 727 -31.63 8.72 19.90
CA ASP A 727 -31.36 10.15 19.75
C ASP A 727 -29.89 10.38 19.38
N TRP A 728 -29.66 10.69 18.11
CA TRP A 728 -28.35 11.04 17.56
C TRP A 728 -28.13 12.56 17.42
N SER A 729 -29.14 13.37 17.76
CA SER A 729 -29.20 14.78 17.39
C SER A 729 -28.94 15.75 18.54
N SER A 730 -29.00 15.28 19.78
CA SER A 730 -28.87 16.13 20.96
C SER A 730 -27.43 16.39 21.36
N ILE A 731 -26.47 15.55 20.97
CA ILE A 731 -25.07 15.68 21.35
C ILE A 731 -24.31 16.57 20.38
N GLY A 732 -23.48 17.45 20.94
CA GLY A 732 -22.65 18.40 20.22
C GLY A 732 -21.16 18.09 20.22
N ALA A 733 -20.69 17.46 21.29
CA ALA A 733 -19.31 17.02 21.44
C ALA A 733 -19.22 15.91 22.49
N MET A 734 -18.13 15.15 22.46
CA MET A 734 -17.83 14.13 23.46
C MET A 734 -16.41 14.30 23.97
N GLU A 735 -16.26 14.28 25.29
CA GLU A 735 -14.99 14.37 26.00
C GLU A 735 -14.65 13.02 26.63
N GLN A 736 -13.37 12.66 26.61
CA GLN A 736 -12.85 11.46 27.27
C GLN A 736 -11.63 11.85 28.10
N TYR A 737 -11.58 11.42 29.36
CA TYR A 737 -10.51 11.70 30.31
C TYR A 737 -9.98 10.38 30.86
N TRP A 738 -8.69 10.11 30.72
CA TRP A 738 -8.05 8.89 31.24
C TRP A 738 -7.16 9.18 32.43
N PHE A 739 -7.28 8.36 33.46
CA PHE A 739 -6.50 8.41 34.68
C PHE A 739 -5.85 7.06 34.96
N GLY A 740 -4.70 7.07 35.65
CA GLY A 740 -4.03 5.84 36.06
C GLY A 740 -4.78 5.06 37.13
N SER A 741 -5.71 5.71 37.85
CA SER A 741 -6.54 5.08 38.89
C SER A 741 -7.81 5.89 39.15
N GLU A 742 -8.79 5.27 39.84
CA GLU A 742 -9.98 5.96 40.34
C GLU A 742 -9.60 7.10 41.30
N ALA A 743 -8.61 6.90 42.19
CA ALA A 743 -8.16 7.92 43.14
C ALA A 743 -7.66 9.20 42.45
N ALA A 744 -6.90 9.06 41.35
CA ALA A 744 -6.45 10.19 40.55
C ALA A 744 -7.62 10.94 39.89
N ALA A 745 -8.65 10.21 39.43
CA ALA A 745 -9.87 10.84 38.92
C ALA A 745 -10.63 11.60 40.03
N MET A 746 -10.71 11.04 41.24
CA MET A 746 -11.34 11.70 42.40
C MET A 746 -10.60 12.96 42.81
N GLU A 747 -9.26 12.94 42.78
CA GLU A 747 -8.44 14.12 43.07
C GLU A 747 -8.69 15.23 42.03
N PHE A 748 -8.72 14.87 40.75
CA PHE A 748 -8.97 15.80 39.66
C PHE A 748 -10.38 16.43 39.74
N PHE A 749 -11.42 15.60 39.84
CA PHE A 749 -12.82 16.04 39.85
C PHE A 749 -13.34 16.44 41.25
N GLY A 750 -12.59 16.19 42.31
CA GLY A 750 -12.91 16.64 43.68
C GLY A 750 -12.45 18.05 43.99
N ASP A 751 -11.57 18.62 43.16
CA ASP A 751 -11.10 20.00 43.29
C ASP A 751 -12.17 21.00 42.86
N ALA A 752 -12.68 21.77 43.83
CA ALA A 752 -13.76 22.73 43.60
C ALA A 752 -13.44 23.79 42.54
N SER A 753 -12.16 24.19 42.40
CA SER A 753 -11.74 25.19 41.40
C SER A 753 -11.78 24.62 39.99
N ARG A 754 -11.30 23.38 39.80
CA ARG A 754 -11.37 22.67 38.51
C ARG A 754 -12.81 22.39 38.12
N VAL A 755 -13.63 21.93 39.08
CA VAL A 755 -15.07 21.70 38.88
C VAL A 755 -15.74 22.99 38.43
N GLN A 756 -15.52 24.11 39.13
CA GLN A 756 -16.13 25.38 38.76
C GLN A 756 -15.74 25.84 37.34
N VAL A 757 -14.49 25.61 36.92
CA VAL A 757 -14.03 25.96 35.57
C VAL A 757 -14.63 25.01 34.53
N LEU A 758 -14.70 23.71 34.81
CA LEU A 758 -15.36 22.72 33.95
C LEU A 758 -16.86 23.02 33.76
N GLN A 759 -17.48 23.69 34.74
CA GLN A 759 -18.87 24.23 34.77
C GLN A 759 -19.16 25.28 33.73
N ASN A 760 -18.14 26.04 33.37
CA ASN A 760 -18.29 27.16 32.48
C ASN A 760 -18.16 26.69 31.04
N LEU A 761 -19.17 25.97 30.54
CA LEU A 761 -19.23 25.55 29.15
C LEU A 761 -19.51 26.74 28.22
N PRO A 762 -18.98 26.71 26.97
CA PRO A 762 -19.41 27.64 25.94
C PRO A 762 -20.94 27.66 25.78
N PRO A 763 -21.57 28.80 25.45
CA PRO A 763 -23.03 28.91 25.35
C PRO A 763 -23.69 27.99 24.30
N SER A 764 -22.91 27.45 23.36
CA SER A 764 -23.31 26.43 22.38
C SER A 764 -23.67 25.08 23.01
N PHE A 765 -23.24 24.83 24.25
CA PHE A 765 -23.53 23.61 25.00
C PHE A 765 -24.48 23.87 26.16
N ASP A 766 -25.28 22.87 26.52
CA ASP A 766 -26.15 22.93 27.69
C ASP A 766 -25.47 22.25 28.90
N PRO A 767 -24.89 23.03 29.84
CA PRO A 767 -24.27 22.45 31.04
C PRO A 767 -25.28 21.70 31.89
N LYS A 768 -26.57 22.06 31.83
CA LYS A 768 -27.62 21.40 32.63
C LYS A 768 -28.05 20.04 32.06
N ARG A 769 -27.63 19.67 30.86
CA ARG A 769 -28.02 18.40 30.25
C ARG A 769 -26.85 17.47 30.01
N THR A 770 -25.64 17.88 30.40
CA THR A 770 -24.42 17.11 30.20
C THR A 770 -24.53 15.74 30.86
N ILE A 771 -24.13 14.70 30.12
CA ILE A 771 -24.19 13.31 30.58
C ILE A 771 -22.76 12.84 30.78
N SER A 772 -22.45 12.28 31.94
CA SER A 772 -21.13 11.73 32.23
C SER A 772 -21.23 10.27 32.69
N VAL A 773 -20.37 9.42 32.16
CA VAL A 773 -20.17 8.04 32.64
C VAL A 773 -18.73 7.91 33.09
N ALA A 774 -18.54 7.46 34.33
CA ALA A 774 -17.22 7.27 34.94
C ALA A 774 -17.06 5.82 35.39
N GLY A 775 -15.93 5.21 35.06
CA GLY A 775 -15.69 3.83 35.44
C GLY A 775 -14.37 3.29 34.92
N LYS A 776 -14.17 1.99 35.13
CA LYS A 776 -12.98 1.30 34.63
C LYS A 776 -13.03 1.23 33.10
N GLU A 777 -11.92 1.57 32.45
CA GLU A 777 -11.73 1.36 31.02
C GLU A 777 -11.71 -0.14 30.72
N GLY A 778 -12.63 -0.59 29.87
CA GLY A 778 -12.71 -1.94 29.34
C GLY A 778 -12.42 -1.96 27.86
N VAL A 779 -11.18 -2.29 27.48
CA VAL A 779 -10.83 -2.49 26.07
C VAL A 779 -11.25 -3.90 25.64
N VAL A 780 -12.30 -4.00 24.82
CA VAL A 780 -12.83 -5.31 24.35
C VAL A 780 -11.94 -5.87 23.24
N PHE A 781 -11.64 -5.02 22.27
CA PHE A 781 -10.56 -5.20 21.33
C PHE A 781 -10.09 -3.82 20.87
N SER A 782 -8.79 -3.73 20.64
CA SER A 782 -8.23 -2.77 19.73
C SER A 782 -7.59 -3.58 18.62
N LYS A 783 -8.06 -3.38 17.39
CA LYS A 783 -7.23 -3.62 16.23
C LYS A 783 -6.41 -2.35 16.11
N ASP A 784 -5.46 -2.22 17.02
CA ASP A 784 -4.45 -1.18 16.89
C ASP A 784 -3.90 -1.28 15.48
N LEU A 785 -3.43 -0.15 14.95
CA LEU A 785 -2.39 -0.18 13.94
C LEU A 785 -1.09 -0.73 14.57
N ASN A 786 -1.15 -1.86 15.30
CA ASN A 786 0.00 -2.69 15.58
C ASN A 786 0.31 -3.41 14.27
N PHE A 787 0.82 -2.60 13.34
CA PHE A 787 1.50 -3.00 12.12
C PHE A 787 2.82 -2.25 12.11
#